data_AF-A0A8C3SS18-F1
#
_entry.id   AF-A0A8C3SS18-F1
#
_cell.length_a   1.000
_cell.length_b   1.000
_cell.length_c   1.000
_cell.angle_alpha   90.00
_cell.angle_beta   90.00
_cell.angle_gamma   90.00
#
_symmetry.space_group_name_H-M   'P 1'
#
loop_
_entity.id
_entity.type
_entity.pdbx_description
1 polymer ?
#
loop_
_entity_poly.entity_id
_entity_poly.type
_entity_poly.pdbx_seq_one_letter_code
_entity_poly.pdbx_strand_id
1 'polypeptide(L)'
;MPALCRPSTGDIGVAISSPYSDSAFQQFNQHFSRLGSEEGNESLHYADEQAEIEGSEEMEEETQLIVLDPEHVRKVQIQRLVAGIERSMKTGRQTGPWFSYGKGDHGASGAGIVVFHGLATAFQPYPSRCELTHLLLCLQTVVTKQGKVQREELGMVLYGVQQQLARLQMELEKNQDRYSQIAMVRRQLEEELQDIRNLYKKTCQSTEDERKKVSVMQTEVENLALRLFYMQNMDQDVRDDISVMKRAVKKAEADRNQAEVEKKKQDLLVDRLTRKFNELQEQIDLYEAQFIAQAEDTKITRKAVSEACMEIQTINMEKKQLMHQWDSSLTGMKRRDEAYSAMQEALRQSKHQLKSLETEIQVYKKSITKEEERNELLASILNRSENDANMSKKLIAQCTAKQDALKVEFSTYTRTLHETEQMPVAKRQELENQIMAKLQDQLMSSKAAKYFSQLAAKLHKRKLDLELHFSKVENDTAQVILDTTHTNCRLSMLQKTFAALDKEMKNINDLINRSETEISKRNLLIERKQGVINLFNKKMEMMVSQLGGQELGPLEVEINRLTKQIDEYNSEVMTLQKYWLRLQKELVKLTQEREEQLASLDMLKKQITIMQQKKVRTENEIQQEKNEQKDTERHMRNMANDLMKLNMLINKNSHNSEELQHGNTIMENEFVRSLKAAERESIEMQEKLDRLHEEKERLLNSLVEAEHQIMLWEKKIQLAKEMRAAVDSETGQGEIQAMRTEIHRMQVRYSQLRKQQEKMIRDMEAAVSRRESIMIQGESQSKMDKKQFTKSDFHHKTQELRKKIKETQKVSRTITELENTQKSLSISLLEKQQQVSSLQAETDVLDADVEQLQDKKRWNLSEIVAYQTRQKHLQAVKDGKYTPLCHTQQTLQTEQRKQQDRLHTINVIIHQIQQEYPQYQRVLCWVSQALDSRLGSQEAE
;
A
#
# COMPACT_ATOMS: atom_id res chain seq x y z
N MET A 1 37.75 77.32 11.87
CA MET A 1 36.43 77.68 11.30
C MET A 1 36.44 77.35 9.82
N PRO A 2 35.45 76.64 9.27
CA PRO A 2 34.56 75.60 9.82
C PRO A 2 34.92 74.21 9.21
N ALA A 3 34.26 73.07 9.39
CA ALA A 3 33.31 72.54 10.40
C ALA A 3 33.29 70.99 10.31
N LEU A 4 32.77 70.34 11.38
CA LEU A 4 32.09 69.02 11.38
C LEU A 4 32.75 67.88 10.58
N CYS A 5 33.69 67.11 11.15
CA CYS A 5 33.53 66.03 12.14
C CYS A 5 33.23 64.63 11.54
N ARG A 6 34.03 63.64 11.97
CA ARG A 6 34.00 62.23 11.52
C ARG A 6 33.08 61.34 12.37
N PRO A 7 32.71 60.13 11.87
CA PRO A 7 32.25 59.01 12.69
C PRO A 7 33.43 58.24 13.32
N SER A 8 33.29 57.85 14.60
CA SER A 8 34.20 56.99 15.40
C SER A 8 33.71 56.95 16.87
N THR A 9 33.82 55.90 17.69
CA THR A 9 34.29 54.50 17.54
C THR A 9 33.94 53.68 18.81
N GLY A 10 33.75 52.36 18.65
CA GLY A 10 34.06 51.33 19.65
C GLY A 10 33.11 51.14 20.85
N ASP A 11 33.16 50.06 21.64
CA ASP A 11 33.72 48.68 21.53
C ASP A 11 33.02 47.83 22.65
N ILE A 12 33.29 46.57 23.04
CA ILE A 12 34.37 45.57 22.85
C ILE A 12 33.74 44.15 22.93
N GLY A 13 34.31 43.12 22.27
CA GLY A 13 34.07 41.70 22.59
C GLY A 13 33.50 40.85 21.44
N VAL A 14 34.28 40.28 20.51
CA VAL A 14 35.25 39.16 20.63
C VAL A 14 34.60 37.78 20.82
N ALA A 15 34.57 36.99 19.74
CA ALA A 15 34.79 35.54 19.74
C ALA A 15 35.28 35.10 18.35
N ILE A 16 36.16 34.10 18.26
CA ILE A 16 36.74 33.57 17.02
C ILE A 16 36.64 32.04 17.07
N SER A 17 36.18 31.39 15.99
CA SER A 17 36.74 30.09 15.54
C SER A 17 36.13 29.53 14.25
N SER A 18 37.04 28.99 13.45
CA SER A 18 36.95 27.72 12.72
C SER A 18 38.24 26.94 13.13
N PRO A 19 38.45 25.62 12.88
CA PRO A 19 37.65 24.69 12.08
C PRO A 19 37.52 23.23 12.64
N TYR A 20 36.91 22.35 11.83
CA TYR A 20 37.07 20.87 11.74
C TYR A 20 36.69 19.90 12.89
N SER A 21 36.17 18.73 12.48
CA SER A 21 35.94 17.46 13.22
C SER A 21 34.88 17.49 14.35
N ASP A 22 34.19 16.40 14.72
CA ASP A 22 34.27 14.98 14.28
C ASP A 22 32.90 14.25 14.42
N SER A 23 32.83 12.96 14.01
CA SER A 23 31.87 11.88 14.37
C SER A 23 30.40 12.27 14.68
N ALA A 24 29.41 11.93 13.86
CA ALA A 24 28.82 10.58 13.71
C ALA A 24 28.40 9.88 15.03
N PHE A 25 27.14 9.37 15.04
CA PHE A 25 26.67 8.04 15.51
C PHE A 25 25.36 8.04 16.34
N GLN A 26 24.21 7.72 15.71
CA GLN A 26 23.15 6.88 16.30
C GLN A 26 22.03 6.53 15.31
N GLN A 27 21.50 5.29 15.43
CA GLN A 27 20.22 4.77 14.89
C GLN A 27 20.10 4.67 13.35
N PHE A 28 19.80 3.53 12.69
CA PHE A 28 19.34 2.19 13.12
C PHE A 28 18.01 2.21 13.91
N ASN A 29 16.88 1.66 13.46
CA ASN A 29 16.66 0.57 12.49
C ASN A 29 15.21 0.60 11.92
N GLN A 30 14.81 -0.39 11.11
CA GLN A 30 13.51 -0.61 10.42
C GLN A 30 13.36 0.21 9.11
N HIS A 31 13.38 -0.41 7.92
CA HIS A 31 12.30 -1.29 7.44
C HIS A 31 12.77 -2.30 6.38
N PHE A 32 12.18 -3.51 6.40
CA PHE A 32 12.28 -4.49 5.33
C PHE A 32 10.90 -5.14 5.15
N SER A 33 10.21 -4.91 4.02
CA SER A 33 9.13 -5.74 3.44
C SER A 33 8.24 -4.95 2.47
N ARG A 34 7.67 -5.67 1.49
CA ARG A 34 6.85 -5.23 0.33
C ARG A 34 7.68 -4.55 -0.76
N LEU A 35 8.15 -5.31 -1.76
CA LEU A 35 7.37 -5.87 -2.89
C LEU A 35 6.73 -4.77 -3.74
N GLY A 36 7.33 -4.53 -4.91
CA GLY A 36 6.63 -3.90 -6.02
C GLY A 36 5.75 -4.92 -6.74
N SER A 37 4.67 -4.44 -7.33
CA SER A 37 3.75 -5.22 -8.15
C SER A 37 3.23 -4.33 -9.27
N GLU A 38 3.66 -4.58 -10.50
CA GLU A 38 3.09 -3.98 -11.70
C GLU A 38 2.58 -5.10 -12.63
N GLU A 39 1.28 -5.00 -12.94
CA GLU A 39 0.57 -5.51 -14.13
C GLU A 39 0.55 -7.03 -14.45
N GLY A 40 -0.65 -7.56 -14.74
CA GLY A 40 -0.81 -8.94 -15.23
C GLY A 40 -2.20 -9.59 -15.08
N ASN A 41 -3.19 -9.13 -15.85
CA ASN A 41 -4.39 -9.83 -16.33
C ASN A 41 -5.45 -10.52 -15.40
N GLU A 42 -6.70 -10.15 -15.70
CA GLU A 42 -7.88 -11.03 -15.97
C GLU A 42 -8.66 -11.79 -14.86
N SER A 43 -9.89 -11.29 -14.66
CA SER A 43 -11.18 -12.00 -14.86
C SER A 43 -11.68 -13.09 -13.90
N LEU A 44 -12.74 -12.71 -13.15
CA LEU A 44 -14.08 -13.35 -13.11
C LEU A 44 -14.20 -14.88 -13.31
N HIS A 45 -14.61 -15.60 -12.26
CA HIS A 45 -15.96 -16.22 -12.12
C HIS A 45 -16.08 -16.91 -10.72
N TYR A 46 -17.14 -16.63 -9.94
CA TYR A 46 -18.35 -17.46 -9.73
C TYR A 46 -18.19 -18.80 -9.00
N ALA A 47 -18.82 -18.84 -7.82
CA ALA A 47 -19.85 -19.81 -7.43
C ALA A 47 -19.49 -21.30 -7.13
N ASP A 48 -19.70 -21.63 -5.84
CA ASP A 48 -20.73 -22.58 -5.36
C ASP A 48 -20.45 -24.05 -5.00
N GLU A 49 -21.27 -24.45 -4.01
CA GLU A 49 -21.84 -25.76 -3.69
C GLU A 49 -20.97 -26.96 -3.21
N GLN A 50 -21.23 -27.30 -1.93
CA GLN A 50 -21.63 -28.64 -1.44
C GLN A 50 -20.57 -29.76 -1.32
N ALA A 51 -20.72 -30.75 -0.41
CA ALA A 51 -21.48 -30.81 0.86
C ALA A 51 -21.06 -32.05 1.67
N GLU A 52 -21.23 -31.99 3.00
CA GLU A 52 -21.51 -33.11 3.93
C GLU A 52 -20.45 -34.26 4.02
N ILE A 53 -20.32 -35.05 5.09
CA ILE A 53 -21.32 -35.69 5.98
C ILE A 53 -20.79 -35.77 7.42
N GLU A 54 -21.68 -35.54 8.41
CA GLU A 54 -21.66 -35.92 9.85
C GLU A 54 -20.39 -35.64 10.71
N GLY A 55 -20.45 -35.27 12.00
CA GLY A 55 -21.50 -35.01 13.00
C GLY A 55 -20.78 -34.72 14.35
N SER A 56 -21.39 -34.36 15.49
CA SER A 56 -22.76 -34.02 15.91
C SER A 56 -22.67 -33.30 17.28
N GLU A 57 -23.80 -32.92 17.90
CA GLU A 57 -23.92 -32.33 19.27
C GLU A 57 -23.29 -30.91 19.39
N GLU A 58 -24.05 -29.82 19.24
CA GLU A 58 -25.09 -29.26 20.13
C GLU A 58 -24.56 -28.77 21.49
N MET A 59 -24.68 -27.45 21.73
CA MET A 59 -24.59 -26.84 23.05
C MET A 59 -25.86 -26.05 23.34
N GLU A 60 -26.70 -26.58 24.22
CA GLU A 60 -27.71 -25.82 24.98
C GLU A 60 -27.28 -25.89 26.45
N GLU A 61 -27.07 -24.73 27.09
CA GLU A 61 -28.04 -24.13 28.01
C GLU A 61 -28.57 -25.09 29.09
N GLU A 62 -28.14 -24.89 30.35
CA GLU A 62 -29.09 -24.33 31.31
C GLU A 62 -28.41 -23.66 32.53
N THR A 63 -29.19 -22.79 33.17
CA THR A 63 -28.84 -22.02 34.37
C THR A 63 -28.72 -22.86 35.64
N GLN A 64 -27.95 -22.38 36.63
CA GLN A 64 -28.41 -22.48 38.01
C GLN A 64 -27.89 -21.38 38.94
N LEU A 65 -28.73 -20.99 39.90
CA LEU A 65 -28.55 -19.87 40.83
C LEU A 65 -29.33 -20.18 42.13
N ILE A 66 -28.90 -19.64 43.28
CA ILE A 66 -29.65 -19.55 44.56
C ILE A 66 -29.74 -20.83 45.44
N VAL A 67 -28.71 -21.00 46.29
CA VAL A 67 -28.77 -20.97 47.79
C VAL A 67 -29.50 -22.07 48.61
N LEU A 68 -28.81 -22.46 49.71
CA LEU A 68 -29.20 -23.11 50.98
C LEU A 68 -29.16 -24.65 51.14
N ASP A 69 -28.55 -25.04 52.27
CA ASP A 69 -28.60 -26.34 52.98
C ASP A 69 -30.02 -26.91 53.11
N PRO A 70 -30.22 -28.26 53.13
CA PRO A 70 -29.73 -29.05 54.27
C PRO A 70 -29.32 -30.53 53.99
N GLU A 71 -28.85 -31.19 55.06
CA GLU A 71 -28.51 -32.62 55.25
C GLU A 71 -28.82 -33.62 54.12
N HIS A 72 -27.84 -34.49 53.82
CA HIS A 72 -28.12 -35.81 53.25
C HIS A 72 -27.56 -36.99 54.08
N VAL A 73 -28.31 -37.32 55.14
CA VAL A 73 -28.26 -38.64 55.78
C VAL A 73 -29.25 -39.59 55.09
N ARG A 74 -28.78 -40.71 54.52
CA ARG A 74 -29.43 -42.05 54.58
C ARG A 74 -28.49 -43.13 54.00
N LYS A 75 -28.15 -44.20 54.76
CA LYS A 75 -28.91 -45.46 54.98
C LYS A 75 -29.05 -46.27 53.68
N VAL A 76 -28.79 -47.58 53.65
CA VAL A 76 -29.55 -48.67 54.32
C VAL A 76 -28.68 -49.94 54.34
N GLN A 77 -28.71 -50.90 55.28
CA GLN A 77 -29.28 -51.05 56.64
C GLN A 77 -28.85 -52.46 57.19
N ILE A 78 -29.43 -52.88 58.33
CA ILE A 78 -29.55 -54.25 58.89
C ILE A 78 -28.61 -54.55 60.07
N GLN A 79 -29.21 -55.14 61.13
CA GLN A 79 -28.63 -55.73 62.37
C GLN A 79 -27.66 -54.83 63.19
N ARG A 80 -27.93 -54.51 64.47
CA ARG A 80 -29.03 -54.90 65.37
C ARG A 80 -29.10 -56.39 65.74
N LEU A 81 -27.99 -56.95 66.23
CA LEU A 81 -27.93 -58.16 67.08
C LEU A 81 -26.66 -58.10 67.95
N VAL A 82 -26.71 -58.72 69.15
CA VAL A 82 -25.59 -59.13 70.06
C VAL A 82 -24.30 -58.27 69.99
N ALA A 83 -23.97 -57.38 70.92
CA ALA A 83 -24.10 -57.40 72.39
C ALA A 83 -23.18 -58.40 73.15
N GLY A 84 -21.87 -58.34 72.88
CA GLY A 84 -20.87 -58.21 73.95
C GLY A 84 -20.04 -59.44 74.38
N ILE A 85 -19.11 -59.16 75.32
CA ILE A 85 -18.26 -60.09 76.10
C ILE A 85 -17.13 -60.73 75.27
N GLU A 86 -15.86 -60.67 75.65
CA GLU A 86 -15.24 -60.30 76.93
C GLU A 86 -15.05 -58.78 77.14
N ARG A 87 -15.14 -58.22 78.35
CA ARG A 87 -15.08 -58.85 79.68
C ARG A 87 -16.36 -58.63 80.49
N SER A 88 -17.05 -59.72 80.84
CA SER A 88 -18.03 -59.72 81.94
C SER A 88 -18.22 -61.12 82.52
N MET A 89 -17.77 -61.29 83.76
CA MET A 89 -18.36 -62.20 84.75
C MET A 89 -18.54 -61.34 86.01
N LYS A 90 -19.77 -61.19 86.54
CA LYS A 90 -20.37 -62.09 87.55
C LYS A 90 -19.45 -62.23 88.79
N THR A 91 -19.80 -61.78 89.99
CA THR A 91 -21.07 -61.23 90.54
C THR A 91 -20.82 -60.37 91.80
N GLY A 92 -21.66 -59.37 92.13
CA GLY A 92 -21.69 -58.81 93.49
C GLY A 92 -22.32 -57.42 93.65
N ARG A 93 -23.26 -57.30 94.61
CA ARG A 93 -24.05 -56.10 95.00
C ARG A 93 -23.17 -55.00 95.64
N GLN A 94 -23.51 -53.70 95.51
CA GLN A 94 -24.17 -52.81 96.52
C GLN A 94 -23.52 -52.84 97.93
N THR A 95 -23.32 -51.75 98.69
CA THR A 95 -23.97 -50.40 98.75
C THR A 95 -22.98 -49.25 99.04
N GLY A 96 -23.45 -47.99 99.11
CA GLY A 96 -22.79 -46.90 99.88
C GLY A 96 -23.27 -46.89 101.34
N PRO A 97 -23.61 -45.73 101.95
CA PRO A 97 -22.86 -44.45 101.99
C PRO A 97 -22.89 -43.72 103.37
N TRP A 98 -21.91 -42.81 103.60
CA TRP A 98 -21.95 -41.67 104.56
C TRP A 98 -22.07 -41.92 106.10
N PHE A 99 -21.71 -40.87 106.86
CA PHE A 99 -21.87 -40.64 108.31
C PHE A 99 -21.19 -41.57 109.33
N SER A 100 -20.68 -40.94 110.40
CA SER A 100 -20.26 -41.59 111.65
C SER A 100 -20.85 -40.84 112.85
N TYR A 101 -21.84 -41.42 113.54
CA TYR A 101 -22.27 -40.97 114.87
C TYR A 101 -23.10 -42.04 115.59
N GLY A 102 -22.72 -42.36 116.83
CA GLY A 102 -23.63 -42.91 117.85
C GLY A 102 -23.79 -44.43 117.95
N LYS A 103 -23.82 -44.88 119.22
CA LYS A 103 -24.14 -46.24 119.72
C LYS A 103 -23.18 -47.38 119.35
N GLY A 104 -23.11 -48.46 120.12
CA GLY A 104 -23.70 -48.64 121.46
C GLY A 104 -24.25 -50.04 121.76
N ASP A 105 -23.54 -50.70 122.66
CA ASP A 105 -24.04 -51.62 123.69
C ASP A 105 -24.37 -53.12 123.44
N HIS A 106 -23.88 -53.89 124.43
CA HIS A 106 -24.35 -55.17 124.97
C HIS A 106 -24.11 -56.47 124.15
N GLY A 107 -23.76 -57.56 124.84
CA GLY A 107 -23.45 -58.88 124.23
C GLY A 107 -23.14 -60.05 125.20
N ALA A 108 -22.63 -59.75 126.40
CA ALA A 108 -22.58 -60.61 127.60
C ALA A 108 -21.66 -61.87 127.67
N SER A 109 -21.36 -62.24 128.93
CA SER A 109 -20.67 -63.46 129.42
C SER A 109 -19.15 -63.55 129.20
N GLY A 110 -18.28 -63.76 130.21
CA GLY A 110 -18.43 -63.95 131.66
C GLY A 110 -17.11 -64.54 132.21
N ALA A 111 -16.73 -64.51 133.49
CA ALA A 111 -17.23 -63.92 134.75
C ALA A 111 -15.99 -63.30 135.49
N GLY A 112 -16.01 -62.67 136.67
CA GLY A 112 -16.92 -62.61 137.82
C GLY A 112 -16.13 -62.89 139.12
N ILE A 113 -16.66 -62.52 140.30
CA ILE A 113 -16.05 -62.69 141.66
C ILE A 113 -14.90 -61.69 141.97
N VAL A 114 -14.78 -61.06 143.15
CA VAL A 114 -15.73 -60.42 144.10
C VAL A 114 -14.90 -59.61 145.13
N VAL A 115 -15.48 -58.59 145.78
CA VAL A 115 -14.83 -57.84 146.89
C VAL A 115 -15.41 -58.25 148.25
N PHE A 116 -14.61 -58.85 149.13
CA PHE A 116 -14.75 -58.89 150.61
C PHE A 116 -13.30 -58.93 151.19
N HIS A 117 -12.82 -58.20 152.20
CA HIS A 117 -13.34 -57.70 153.50
C HIS A 117 -13.19 -58.70 154.67
N GLY A 118 -12.63 -58.27 155.81
CA GLY A 118 -12.53 -59.02 157.09
C GLY A 118 -11.10 -59.50 157.44
N LEU A 119 -10.46 -59.13 158.56
CA LEU A 119 -10.75 -59.47 159.98
C LEU A 119 -10.68 -60.98 160.29
N ALA A 120 -10.10 -61.46 161.40
CA ALA A 120 -9.26 -60.89 162.47
C ALA A 120 -8.73 -62.04 163.37
N THR A 121 -8.19 -61.71 164.57
CA THR A 121 -8.06 -62.58 165.79
C THR A 121 -7.27 -63.90 165.64
N ALA A 122 -6.15 -64.17 166.32
CA ALA A 122 -5.72 -63.93 167.71
C ALA A 122 -6.50 -64.71 168.79
N PHE A 123 -5.79 -65.60 169.51
CA PHE A 123 -6.01 -66.08 170.89
C PHE A 123 -4.58 -66.44 171.42
N GLN A 124 -4.09 -66.00 172.60
CA GLN A 124 -4.41 -66.40 174.00
C GLN A 124 -4.04 -67.87 174.34
N PRO A 125 -3.78 -68.25 175.62
CA PRO A 125 -3.70 -67.44 176.87
C PRO A 125 -2.53 -67.81 177.86
N TYR A 126 -2.54 -67.12 179.01
CA TYR A 126 -2.26 -67.53 180.43
C TYR A 126 -2.23 -69.06 180.80
N PRO A 127 -1.91 -69.48 182.07
CA PRO A 127 -1.10 -68.87 183.16
C PRO A 127 -0.18 -69.88 183.94
N SER A 128 0.55 -69.38 184.96
CA SER A 128 1.01 -70.07 186.21
C SER A 128 1.87 -71.36 186.13
N ARG A 129 2.76 -71.67 187.09
CA ARG A 129 2.74 -71.37 188.54
C ARG A 129 4.17 -71.45 189.14
N CYS A 130 4.41 -70.65 190.19
CA CYS A 130 5.51 -70.75 191.19
C CYS A 130 7.00 -70.65 190.77
N GLU A 131 7.68 -69.71 191.43
CA GLU A 131 9.07 -69.80 191.95
C GLU A 131 10.26 -69.94 190.98
N LEU A 132 10.64 -68.82 190.37
CA LEU A 132 11.85 -68.08 190.79
C LEU A 132 11.80 -66.62 190.29
N THR A 133 12.33 -65.68 191.07
CA THR A 133 12.11 -64.23 190.89
C THR A 133 13.29 -63.48 190.23
N HIS A 134 13.08 -62.19 189.97
CA HIS A 134 14.12 -61.13 189.90
C HIS A 134 14.72 -60.70 188.53
N LEU A 135 14.31 -61.23 187.36
CA LEU A 135 14.93 -60.87 186.06
C LEU A 135 14.01 -60.33 184.94
N LEU A 136 12.68 -60.39 185.05
CA LEU A 136 11.79 -60.22 183.88
C LEU A 136 11.23 -58.80 183.64
N LEU A 137 11.41 -57.84 184.55
CA LEU A 137 10.72 -56.53 184.44
C LEU A 137 11.35 -55.54 183.42
N CYS A 138 12.64 -55.71 183.08
CA CYS A 138 13.38 -54.71 182.29
C CYS A 138 13.30 -54.89 180.76
N LEU A 139 12.83 -56.04 180.25
CA LEU A 139 12.81 -56.32 178.80
C LEU A 139 11.54 -55.83 178.07
N GLN A 140 10.40 -55.78 178.78
CA GLN A 140 9.08 -55.51 178.19
C GLN A 140 8.96 -54.11 177.55
N THR A 141 9.74 -53.13 178.01
CA THR A 141 9.64 -51.70 177.64
C THR A 141 10.41 -51.31 176.38
N VAL A 142 11.29 -52.18 175.88
CA VAL A 142 12.13 -51.91 174.69
C VAL A 142 11.38 -52.25 173.39
N VAL A 143 10.77 -53.43 173.35
CA VAL A 143 10.15 -54.01 172.13
C VAL A 143 9.03 -53.13 171.57
N THR A 144 8.21 -52.53 172.43
CA THR A 144 7.04 -51.73 172.02
C THR A 144 7.36 -50.37 171.39
N LYS A 145 8.62 -49.91 171.49
CA LYS A 145 9.08 -48.70 170.79
C LYS A 145 9.50 -48.98 169.35
N GLN A 146 10.20 -50.08 169.10
CA GLN A 146 10.74 -50.42 167.76
C GLN A 146 9.65 -50.58 166.71
N GLY A 147 8.53 -51.23 167.05
CA GLY A 147 7.43 -51.49 166.11
C GLY A 147 6.63 -50.25 165.66
N LYS A 148 6.83 -49.07 166.27
CA LYS A 148 6.24 -47.81 165.76
C LYS A 148 7.13 -47.19 164.68
N VAL A 149 8.43 -47.10 164.94
CA VAL A 149 9.43 -46.53 164.02
C VAL A 149 9.36 -47.20 162.64
N GLN A 150 9.31 -48.53 162.59
CA GLN A 150 9.21 -49.29 161.33
C GLN A 150 7.96 -48.96 160.49
N ARG A 151 6.85 -48.56 161.13
CA ARG A 151 5.62 -48.18 160.41
C ARG A 151 5.70 -46.75 159.88
N GLU A 152 6.40 -45.86 160.58
CA GLU A 152 6.70 -44.50 160.15
C GLU A 152 7.72 -44.49 159.00
N GLU A 153 8.76 -45.32 159.07
CA GLU A 153 9.73 -45.58 158.00
C GLU A 153 9.06 -46.07 156.70
N LEU A 154 8.19 -47.09 156.79
CA LEU A 154 7.42 -47.57 155.64
C LEU A 154 6.50 -46.49 155.05
N GLY A 155 5.89 -45.64 155.88
CA GLY A 155 5.11 -44.49 155.44
C GLY A 155 5.94 -43.47 154.65
N MET A 156 7.14 -43.14 155.13
CA MET A 156 8.06 -42.24 154.42
C MET A 156 8.53 -42.80 153.08
N VAL A 157 8.85 -44.10 153.02
CA VAL A 157 9.25 -44.77 151.76
C VAL A 157 8.11 -44.75 150.74
N LEU A 158 6.88 -45.07 151.16
CA LEU A 158 5.72 -45.12 150.27
C LEU A 158 5.36 -43.71 149.73
N TYR A 159 5.44 -42.68 150.58
CA TYR A 159 5.31 -41.28 150.16
C TYR A 159 6.43 -40.86 149.18
N GLY A 160 7.67 -41.31 149.40
CA GLY A 160 8.79 -41.09 148.48
C GLY A 160 8.56 -41.68 147.10
N VAL A 161 8.03 -42.91 147.02
CA VAL A 161 7.67 -43.57 145.75
C VAL A 161 6.50 -42.86 145.06
N GLN A 162 5.47 -42.44 145.81
CA GLN A 162 4.38 -41.63 145.26
C GLN A 162 4.89 -40.30 144.67
N GLN A 163 5.84 -39.65 145.35
CA GLN A 163 6.43 -38.40 144.86
C GLN A 163 7.34 -38.62 143.64
N GLN A 164 8.00 -39.78 143.49
CA GLN A 164 8.72 -40.15 142.27
C GLN A 164 7.76 -40.40 141.10
N LEU A 165 6.67 -41.14 141.32
CA LEU A 165 5.68 -41.43 140.30
C LEU A 165 5.00 -40.16 139.76
N ALA A 166 4.65 -39.22 140.64
CA ALA A 166 4.11 -37.92 140.25
C ALA A 166 5.10 -37.08 139.41
N ARG A 167 6.42 -37.16 139.67
CA ARG A 167 7.44 -36.50 138.85
C ARG A 167 7.51 -37.12 137.45
N LEU A 168 7.51 -38.45 137.35
CA LEU A 168 7.55 -39.16 136.07
C LEU A 168 6.28 -38.92 135.23
N GLN A 169 5.10 -38.82 135.86
CA GLN A 169 3.86 -38.44 135.17
C GLN A 169 3.96 -37.01 134.60
N MET A 170 4.39 -36.03 135.42
CA MET A 170 4.60 -34.66 134.96
C MET A 170 5.68 -34.55 133.86
N GLU A 171 6.71 -35.40 133.87
CA GLU A 171 7.70 -35.46 132.79
C GLU A 171 7.15 -36.10 131.51
N LEU A 172 6.30 -37.12 131.62
CA LEU A 172 5.59 -37.72 130.48
C LEU A 172 4.66 -36.68 129.82
N GLU A 173 3.86 -35.98 130.62
CA GLU A 173 2.97 -34.90 130.17
C GLU A 173 3.76 -33.79 129.44
N LYS A 174 4.84 -33.28 130.03
CA LYS A 174 5.74 -32.30 129.39
C LYS A 174 6.35 -32.78 128.08
N ASN A 175 6.65 -34.07 127.96
CA ASN A 175 7.17 -34.64 126.72
C ASN A 175 6.06 -34.87 125.67
N GLN A 176 4.83 -35.14 126.09
CA GLN A 176 3.67 -35.22 125.20
C GLN A 176 3.23 -33.82 124.70
N ASP A 177 3.34 -32.78 125.52
CA ASP A 177 3.18 -31.37 125.13
C ASP A 177 4.25 -30.94 124.12
N ARG A 178 5.51 -31.31 124.35
CA ARG A 178 6.59 -31.08 123.37
C ARG A 178 6.32 -31.79 122.04
N TYR A 179 5.83 -33.03 122.08
CA TYR A 179 5.48 -33.77 120.87
C TYR A 179 4.30 -33.13 120.13
N SER A 180 3.26 -32.66 120.84
CA SER A 180 2.11 -32.00 120.21
C SER A 180 2.48 -30.67 119.58
N GLN A 181 3.37 -29.89 120.22
CA GLN A 181 3.96 -28.66 119.66
C GLN A 181 4.77 -28.95 118.39
N ILE A 182 5.67 -29.94 118.41
CA ILE A 182 6.47 -30.32 117.23
C ILE A 182 5.57 -30.84 116.09
N ALA A 183 4.53 -31.61 116.40
CA ALA A 183 3.56 -32.09 115.41
C ALA A 183 2.70 -30.96 114.82
N MET A 184 2.40 -29.92 115.59
CA MET A 184 1.71 -28.71 115.12
C MET A 184 2.61 -27.91 114.15
N VAL A 185 3.84 -27.58 114.57
CA VAL A 185 4.81 -26.86 113.73
C VAL A 185 5.10 -27.63 112.44
N ARG A 186 5.22 -28.96 112.50
CA ARG A 186 5.37 -29.80 111.30
C ARG A 186 4.20 -29.67 110.33
N ARG A 187 2.94 -29.68 110.81
CA ARG A 187 1.77 -29.49 109.93
C ARG A 187 1.78 -28.12 109.27
N GLN A 188 2.07 -27.07 110.03
CA GLN A 188 2.16 -25.71 109.49
C GLN A 188 3.20 -25.61 108.36
N LEU A 189 4.39 -26.20 108.54
CA LEU A 189 5.41 -26.27 107.50
C LEU A 189 5.01 -27.15 106.30
N GLU A 190 4.25 -28.23 106.51
CA GLU A 190 3.71 -29.07 105.42
C GLU A 190 2.60 -28.34 104.62
N GLU A 191 1.78 -27.53 105.29
CA GLU A 191 0.75 -26.66 104.69
C GLU A 191 1.39 -25.50 103.90
N GLU A 192 2.32 -24.74 104.50
CA GLU A 192 3.09 -23.68 103.84
C GLU A 192 3.83 -24.20 102.58
N LEU A 193 4.48 -25.36 102.69
CA LEU A 193 5.19 -25.99 101.57
C LEU A 193 4.21 -26.42 100.47
N GLN A 194 3.02 -26.89 100.81
CA GLN A 194 1.99 -27.22 99.83
C GLN A 194 1.44 -25.96 99.14
N ASP A 195 1.29 -24.84 99.84
CA ASP A 195 0.89 -23.57 99.22
C ASP A 195 1.98 -22.97 98.33
N ILE A 196 3.26 -23.09 98.70
CA ILE A 196 4.39 -22.74 97.82
C ILE A 196 4.38 -23.61 96.55
N ARG A 197 4.09 -24.92 96.65
CA ARG A 197 3.91 -25.80 95.48
C ARG A 197 2.71 -25.40 94.63
N ASN A 198 1.58 -25.05 95.26
CA ASN A 198 0.37 -24.59 94.58
C ASN A 198 0.64 -23.28 93.81
N LEU A 199 1.38 -22.35 94.42
CA LEU A 199 1.79 -21.08 93.82
C LEU A 199 2.75 -21.30 92.65
N TYR A 200 3.83 -22.08 92.86
CA TYR A 200 4.79 -22.42 91.80
C TYR A 200 4.11 -23.05 90.59
N LYS A 201 3.17 -24.00 90.81
CA LYS A 201 2.40 -24.62 89.72
C LYS A 201 1.57 -23.59 88.94
N LYS A 202 0.89 -22.66 89.63
CA LYS A 202 0.14 -21.57 88.98
C LYS A 202 1.06 -20.65 88.17
N THR A 203 2.24 -20.30 88.70
CA THR A 203 3.23 -19.49 88.00
C THR A 203 3.78 -20.21 86.75
N CYS A 204 4.08 -21.51 86.84
CA CYS A 204 4.48 -22.31 85.69
C CYS A 204 3.40 -22.32 84.60
N GLN A 205 2.14 -22.58 84.97
CA GLN A 205 1.02 -22.56 84.01
C GLN A 205 0.87 -21.19 83.35
N SER A 206 0.89 -20.10 84.13
CA SER A 206 0.84 -18.74 83.59
C SER A 206 2.00 -18.44 82.64
N THR A 207 3.24 -18.82 82.97
CA THR A 207 4.39 -18.61 82.07
C THR A 207 4.35 -19.50 80.82
N GLU A 208 3.72 -20.67 80.88
CA GLU A 208 3.47 -21.52 79.72
C GLU A 208 2.39 -20.94 78.80
N ASP A 209 1.35 -20.33 79.36
CA ASP A 209 0.29 -19.66 78.60
C ASP A 209 0.76 -18.34 77.97
N GLU A 210 1.62 -17.57 78.65
CA GLU A 210 2.29 -16.43 78.01
C GLU A 210 3.25 -16.88 76.88
N ARG A 211 3.97 -18.02 77.04
CA ARG A 211 4.78 -18.60 75.94
C ARG A 211 3.92 -18.98 74.74
N LYS A 212 2.73 -19.54 74.94
CA LYS A 212 1.78 -19.85 73.86
C LYS A 212 1.31 -18.57 73.15
N LYS A 213 0.97 -17.50 73.89
CA LYS A 213 0.62 -16.20 73.29
C LYS A 213 1.76 -15.59 72.48
N VAL A 214 2.99 -15.63 73.00
CA VAL A 214 4.18 -15.14 72.29
C VAL A 214 4.40 -15.95 71.00
N SER A 215 4.25 -17.28 71.04
CA SER A 215 4.36 -18.12 69.84
C SER A 215 3.28 -17.80 68.80
N VAL A 216 2.02 -17.57 69.22
CA VAL A 216 0.95 -17.13 68.31
C VAL A 216 1.31 -15.76 67.69
N MET A 217 1.68 -14.78 68.51
CA MET A 217 2.07 -13.45 68.03
C MET A 217 3.29 -13.48 67.09
N GLN A 218 4.25 -14.40 67.31
CA GLN A 218 5.36 -14.63 66.39
C GLN A 218 4.84 -15.10 65.03
N THR A 219 3.97 -16.12 65.00
CA THR A 219 3.37 -16.58 63.73
C THR A 219 2.49 -15.51 63.07
N GLU A 220 1.80 -14.66 63.83
CA GLU A 220 1.04 -13.52 63.28
C GLU A 220 1.97 -12.47 62.66
N VAL A 221 3.10 -12.14 63.31
CA VAL A 221 4.12 -11.24 62.77
C VAL A 221 4.79 -11.81 61.52
N GLU A 222 5.09 -13.11 61.49
CA GLU A 222 5.63 -13.81 60.30
C GLU A 222 4.62 -13.78 59.13
N ASN A 223 3.34 -14.07 59.41
CA ASN A 223 2.27 -13.98 58.41
C ASN A 223 2.06 -12.54 57.89
N LEU A 224 2.18 -11.52 58.75
CA LEU A 224 2.10 -10.12 58.35
C LEU A 224 3.33 -9.68 57.55
N ALA A 225 4.53 -10.11 57.93
CA ALA A 225 5.76 -9.86 57.18
C ALA A 225 5.71 -10.49 55.78
N LEU A 226 5.19 -11.72 55.66
CA LEU A 226 4.98 -12.40 54.39
C LEU A 226 3.96 -11.67 53.50
N ARG A 227 2.85 -11.18 54.07
CA ARG A 227 1.87 -10.33 53.36
C ARG A 227 2.47 -9.00 52.90
N LEU A 228 3.29 -8.36 53.73
CA LEU A 228 4.00 -7.12 53.37
C LEU A 228 5.00 -7.37 52.24
N PHE A 229 5.75 -8.48 52.26
CA PHE A 229 6.67 -8.86 51.18
C PHE A 229 5.93 -9.04 49.85
N TYR A 230 4.83 -9.81 49.82
CA TYR A 230 4.02 -9.95 48.60
C TYR A 230 3.46 -8.60 48.12
N MET A 231 2.97 -7.75 49.03
CA MET A 231 2.43 -6.43 48.68
C MET A 231 3.51 -5.46 48.16
N GLN A 232 4.75 -5.56 48.67
CA GLN A 232 5.89 -4.78 48.17
C GLN A 232 6.33 -5.23 46.78
N ASN A 233 6.36 -6.54 46.53
CA ASN A 233 6.65 -7.07 45.19
C ASN A 233 5.56 -6.64 44.19
N MET A 234 4.28 -6.76 44.56
CA MET A 234 3.16 -6.31 43.71
C MET A 234 3.20 -4.79 43.42
N ASP A 235 3.59 -3.96 44.39
CA ASP A 235 3.79 -2.51 44.17
C ASP A 235 4.97 -2.24 43.23
N GLN A 236 6.05 -3.02 43.32
CA GLN A 236 7.18 -2.92 42.39
C GLN A 236 6.81 -3.39 40.97
N ASP A 237 6.16 -4.53 40.82
CA ASP A 237 5.66 -5.06 39.54
C ASP A 237 4.74 -4.02 38.86
N VAL A 238 3.79 -3.44 39.61
CA VAL A 238 2.89 -2.39 39.10
C VAL A 238 3.65 -1.10 38.75
N ARG A 239 4.71 -0.72 39.47
CA ARG A 239 5.57 0.42 39.10
C ARG A 239 6.34 0.18 37.81
N ASP A 240 6.82 -1.04 37.60
CA ASP A 240 7.56 -1.42 36.40
C ASP A 240 6.63 -1.55 35.20
N ASP A 241 5.42 -2.12 35.36
CA ASP A 241 4.35 -2.10 34.35
C ASP A 241 3.92 -0.69 33.98
N ILE A 242 3.70 0.20 34.96
CA ILE A 242 3.44 1.63 34.72
C ILE A 242 4.61 2.28 33.97
N SER A 243 5.86 1.83 34.19
CA SER A 243 7.05 2.34 33.52
C SER A 243 7.30 1.74 32.14
N VAL A 244 6.82 0.52 31.87
CA VAL A 244 6.70 -0.08 30.53
C VAL A 244 5.61 0.66 29.76
N MET A 245 4.41 0.81 30.33
CA MET A 245 3.27 1.49 29.70
C MET A 245 3.57 2.95 29.39
N LYS A 246 4.23 3.70 30.29
CA LYS A 246 4.70 5.07 29.99
C LYS A 246 5.71 5.13 28.84
N ARG A 247 6.56 4.10 28.66
CA ARG A 247 7.46 4.01 27.50
C ARG A 247 6.70 3.63 26.23
N ALA A 248 5.74 2.72 26.31
CA ALA A 248 4.88 2.33 25.19
C ALA A 248 4.03 3.51 24.67
N VAL A 249 3.41 4.28 25.58
CA VAL A 249 2.66 5.50 25.23
C VAL A 249 3.58 6.53 24.57
N LYS A 250 4.73 6.85 25.17
CA LYS A 250 5.71 7.79 24.55
C LYS A 250 6.20 7.33 23.18
N LYS A 251 6.37 6.01 22.98
CA LYS A 251 6.73 5.47 21.66
C LYS A 251 5.56 5.63 20.69
N ALA A 252 4.34 5.26 21.07
CA ALA A 252 3.15 5.45 20.24
C ALA A 252 2.92 6.92 19.87
N GLU A 253 3.16 7.86 20.79
CA GLU A 253 3.14 9.31 20.52
C GLU A 253 4.21 9.71 19.50
N ALA A 254 5.44 9.20 19.62
CA ALA A 254 6.52 9.47 18.67
C ALA A 254 6.24 8.89 17.27
N ASP A 255 5.85 7.61 17.20
CA ASP A 255 5.47 6.91 15.97
C ASP A 255 4.28 7.64 15.28
N ARG A 256 3.29 8.09 16.06
CA ARG A 256 2.14 8.91 15.60
C ARG A 256 2.58 10.27 15.07
N ASN A 257 3.50 10.95 15.77
CA ASN A 257 4.04 12.25 15.34
C ASN A 257 4.86 12.11 14.05
N GLN A 258 5.62 11.02 13.89
CA GLN A 258 6.33 10.71 12.65
C GLN A 258 5.34 10.44 11.50
N ALA A 259 4.29 9.65 11.75
CA ALA A 259 3.23 9.42 10.77
C ALA A 259 2.50 10.73 10.36
N GLU A 260 2.27 11.66 11.28
CA GLU A 260 1.75 13.01 10.94
C GLU A 260 2.71 13.83 10.08
N VAL A 261 4.03 13.71 10.29
CA VAL A 261 5.04 14.41 9.47
C VAL A 261 5.13 13.81 8.07
N GLU A 262 5.17 12.47 7.93
CA GLU A 262 5.16 11.84 6.62
C GLU A 262 3.84 12.09 5.89
N LYS A 263 2.69 12.08 6.58
CA LYS A 263 1.41 12.46 5.99
C LYS A 263 1.44 13.91 5.47
N LYS A 264 1.95 14.88 6.25
CA LYS A 264 2.09 16.27 5.78
C LYS A 264 2.98 16.38 4.53
N LYS A 265 4.02 15.55 4.39
CA LYS A 265 4.82 15.49 3.15
C LYS A 265 4.03 14.89 1.97
N GLN A 266 3.22 13.86 2.22
CA GLN A 266 2.33 13.27 1.21
C GLN A 266 1.26 14.26 0.77
N ASP A 267 0.60 14.94 1.72
CA ASP A 267 -0.40 15.98 1.44
C ASP A 267 0.23 17.08 0.56
N LEU A 268 1.43 17.58 0.89
CA LEU A 268 2.16 18.57 0.06
C LEU A 268 2.59 18.03 -1.32
N LEU A 269 2.87 16.74 -1.45
CA LEU A 269 3.16 16.10 -2.74
C LEU A 269 1.91 15.99 -3.60
N VAL A 270 0.78 15.58 -3.01
CA VAL A 270 -0.54 15.55 -3.66
C VAL A 270 -0.91 16.96 -4.12
N ASP A 271 -0.73 17.97 -3.27
CA ASP A 271 -1.00 19.37 -3.61
C ASP A 271 -0.16 19.84 -4.82
N ARG A 272 1.12 19.47 -4.88
CA ARG A 272 2.01 19.74 -6.02
C ARG A 272 1.60 18.98 -7.28
N LEU A 273 1.15 17.73 -7.16
CA LEU A 273 0.71 16.91 -8.29
C LEU A 273 -0.63 17.41 -8.85
N THR A 274 -1.59 17.75 -7.99
CA THR A 274 -2.89 18.33 -8.38
C THR A 274 -2.71 19.67 -9.08
N ARG A 275 -1.82 20.55 -8.60
CA ARG A 275 -1.51 21.81 -9.30
C ARG A 275 -0.92 21.56 -10.69
N LYS A 276 0.04 20.64 -10.81
CA LYS A 276 0.59 20.23 -12.12
C LYS A 276 -0.44 19.58 -13.05
N PHE A 277 -1.37 18.82 -12.50
CA PHE A 277 -2.46 18.23 -13.26
C PHE A 277 -3.37 19.32 -13.84
N ASN A 278 -3.76 20.30 -13.02
CA ASN A 278 -4.54 21.45 -13.46
C ASN A 278 -3.76 22.30 -14.49
N GLU A 279 -2.49 22.60 -14.24
CA GLU A 279 -1.60 23.33 -15.18
C GLU A 279 -1.48 22.63 -16.55
N LEU A 280 -1.53 21.29 -16.58
CA LEU A 280 -1.51 20.50 -17.82
C LEU A 280 -2.90 20.41 -18.47
N GLN A 281 -3.97 20.31 -17.69
CA GLN A 281 -5.34 20.34 -18.22
C GLN A 281 -5.65 21.69 -18.87
N GLU A 282 -5.32 22.80 -18.21
CA GLU A 282 -5.46 24.16 -18.78
C GLU A 282 -4.66 24.33 -20.09
N GLN A 283 -3.51 23.64 -20.23
CA GLN A 283 -2.75 23.60 -21.48
C GLN A 283 -3.44 22.75 -22.55
N ILE A 284 -3.99 21.59 -22.20
CA ILE A 284 -4.76 20.74 -23.12
C ILE A 284 -5.97 21.50 -23.65
N ASP A 285 -6.79 22.07 -22.76
CA ASP A 285 -7.99 22.85 -23.11
C ASP A 285 -7.64 24.03 -24.04
N LEU A 286 -6.51 24.72 -23.78
CA LEU A 286 -6.00 25.78 -24.63
C LEU A 286 -5.56 25.29 -26.03
N TYR A 287 -4.89 24.14 -26.12
CA TYR A 287 -4.48 23.55 -27.39
C TYR A 287 -5.66 22.99 -28.18
N GLU A 288 -6.67 22.41 -27.52
CA GLU A 288 -7.92 21.98 -28.17
C GLU A 288 -8.69 23.18 -28.74
N ALA A 289 -8.81 24.28 -27.97
CA ALA A 289 -9.42 25.51 -28.47
C ALA A 289 -8.67 26.09 -29.69
N GLN A 290 -7.33 26.08 -29.67
CA GLN A 290 -6.52 26.49 -30.82
C GLN A 290 -6.70 25.56 -32.03
N PHE A 291 -6.76 24.25 -31.81
CA PHE A 291 -6.99 23.26 -32.86
C PHE A 291 -8.37 23.43 -33.51
N ILE A 292 -9.42 23.65 -32.72
CA ILE A 292 -10.78 23.89 -33.22
C ILE A 292 -10.84 25.19 -34.06
N ALA A 293 -10.20 26.27 -33.60
CA ALA A 293 -10.11 27.52 -34.35
C ALA A 293 -9.39 27.32 -35.70
N GLN A 294 -8.20 26.68 -35.69
CA GLN A 294 -7.45 26.37 -36.92
C GLN A 294 -8.22 25.41 -37.85
N ALA A 295 -9.00 24.48 -37.30
CA ALA A 295 -9.83 23.58 -38.10
C ALA A 295 -10.93 24.36 -38.86
N GLU A 296 -11.58 25.35 -38.22
CA GLU A 296 -12.58 26.18 -38.89
C GLU A 296 -11.93 27.17 -39.89
N ASP A 297 -10.77 27.77 -39.56
CA ASP A 297 -10.02 28.63 -40.50
C ASP A 297 -9.56 27.86 -41.75
N THR A 298 -9.06 26.63 -41.59
CA THR A 298 -8.72 25.76 -42.73
C THR A 298 -9.96 25.30 -43.50
N LYS A 299 -11.16 25.32 -42.90
CA LYS A 299 -12.43 25.00 -43.55
C LYS A 299 -13.01 26.20 -44.30
N ILE A 300 -12.87 27.41 -43.77
CA ILE A 300 -13.21 28.68 -44.44
C ILE A 300 -12.30 28.90 -45.66
N THR A 301 -10.99 28.76 -45.49
CA THR A 301 -10.03 28.91 -46.60
C THR A 301 -10.22 27.84 -47.69
N ARG A 302 -10.50 26.58 -47.33
CA ARG A 302 -10.88 25.55 -48.32
C ARG A 302 -12.14 25.92 -49.12
N LYS A 303 -13.16 26.52 -48.49
CA LYS A 303 -14.36 27.01 -49.19
C LYS A 303 -14.00 28.10 -50.20
N ALA A 304 -13.29 29.15 -49.75
CA ALA A 304 -12.86 30.25 -50.62
C ALA A 304 -11.99 29.76 -51.81
N VAL A 305 -11.12 28.77 -51.60
CA VAL A 305 -10.36 28.12 -52.69
C VAL A 305 -11.29 27.37 -53.64
N SER A 306 -12.29 26.63 -53.13
CA SER A 306 -13.26 25.93 -54.00
C SER A 306 -14.15 26.89 -54.80
N GLU A 307 -14.53 28.03 -54.22
CA GLU A 307 -15.28 29.10 -54.87
C GLU A 307 -14.44 29.75 -55.98
N ALA A 308 -13.19 30.14 -55.69
CA ALA A 308 -12.26 30.64 -56.69
C ALA A 308 -11.98 29.59 -57.81
N CYS A 309 -11.95 28.29 -57.50
CA CYS A 309 -11.84 27.25 -58.53
C CYS A 309 -13.08 27.18 -59.43
N MET A 310 -14.30 27.39 -58.90
CA MET A 310 -15.52 27.47 -59.71
C MET A 310 -15.56 28.74 -60.58
N GLU A 311 -15.11 29.89 -60.05
CA GLU A 311 -14.94 31.11 -60.83
C GLU A 311 -13.94 30.92 -61.97
N ILE A 312 -12.77 30.34 -61.70
CA ILE A 312 -11.76 30.02 -62.72
C ILE A 312 -12.31 29.05 -63.78
N GLN A 313 -13.13 28.07 -63.40
CA GLN A 313 -13.80 27.19 -64.36
C GLN A 313 -14.81 27.94 -65.23
N THR A 314 -15.56 28.88 -64.65
CA THR A 314 -16.55 29.73 -65.34
C THR A 314 -15.85 30.64 -66.36
N ILE A 315 -14.81 31.37 -65.93
CA ILE A 315 -13.98 32.22 -66.80
C ILE A 315 -13.34 31.41 -67.94
N ASN A 316 -12.91 30.17 -67.68
CA ASN A 316 -12.39 29.28 -68.74
C ASN A 316 -13.49 28.81 -69.72
N MET A 317 -14.74 28.69 -69.28
CA MET A 317 -15.87 28.39 -70.16
C MET A 317 -16.25 29.61 -71.01
N GLU A 318 -16.32 30.80 -70.43
CA GLU A 318 -16.53 32.07 -71.14
C GLU A 318 -15.42 32.31 -72.17
N LYS A 319 -14.15 32.11 -71.80
CA LYS A 319 -13.01 32.19 -72.72
C LYS A 319 -13.14 31.23 -73.91
N LYS A 320 -13.62 30.00 -73.70
CA LYS A 320 -13.89 29.04 -74.79
C LYS A 320 -15.03 29.51 -75.69
N GLN A 321 -16.10 30.07 -75.11
CA GLN A 321 -17.22 30.64 -75.87
C GLN A 321 -16.78 31.84 -76.71
N LEU A 322 -16.00 32.76 -76.13
CA LEU A 322 -15.45 33.93 -76.83
C LEU A 322 -14.50 33.53 -77.96
N MET A 323 -13.61 32.55 -77.75
CA MET A 323 -12.78 31.99 -78.82
C MET A 323 -13.64 31.43 -79.96
N HIS A 324 -14.66 30.62 -79.66
CA HIS A 324 -15.56 30.07 -80.68
C HIS A 324 -16.36 31.17 -81.43
N GLN A 325 -16.80 32.21 -80.72
CA GLN A 325 -17.44 33.39 -81.35
C GLN A 325 -16.46 34.14 -82.26
N TRP A 326 -15.20 34.27 -81.87
CA TRP A 326 -14.14 34.89 -82.65
C TRP A 326 -13.77 34.06 -83.89
N ASP A 327 -13.58 32.74 -83.75
CA ASP A 327 -13.31 31.82 -84.86
C ASP A 327 -14.47 31.81 -85.89
N SER A 328 -15.71 31.85 -85.40
CA SER A 328 -16.91 31.99 -86.23
C SER A 328 -16.93 33.35 -86.96
N SER A 329 -16.60 34.44 -86.26
CA SER A 329 -16.53 35.79 -86.82
C SER A 329 -15.41 35.94 -87.86
N LEU A 330 -14.25 35.33 -87.61
CA LEU A 330 -13.10 35.26 -88.52
C LEU A 330 -13.43 34.42 -89.76
N THR A 331 -14.15 33.31 -89.61
CA THR A 331 -14.68 32.51 -90.72
C THR A 331 -15.71 33.29 -91.54
N GLY A 332 -16.58 34.06 -90.87
CA GLY A 332 -17.51 35.01 -91.50
C GLY A 332 -16.83 36.22 -92.14
N MET A 333 -15.60 36.56 -91.75
CA MET A 333 -14.76 37.56 -92.43
C MET A 333 -14.13 36.96 -93.69
N LYS A 334 -13.45 35.82 -93.59
CA LYS A 334 -12.86 35.10 -94.73
C LYS A 334 -13.86 34.86 -95.86
N ARG A 335 -15.08 34.40 -95.55
CA ARG A 335 -16.17 34.24 -96.54
C ARG A 335 -16.61 35.54 -97.22
N ARG A 336 -16.53 36.68 -96.52
CA ARG A 336 -16.79 38.02 -97.11
C ARG A 336 -15.62 38.47 -97.97
N ASP A 337 -14.39 38.20 -97.57
CA ASP A 337 -13.18 38.52 -98.34
C ASP A 337 -13.09 37.68 -99.63
N GLU A 338 -13.43 36.39 -99.55
CA GLU A 338 -13.60 35.48 -100.68
C GLU A 338 -14.68 35.99 -101.67
N ALA A 339 -15.87 36.34 -101.16
CA ALA A 339 -16.95 36.90 -101.98
C ALA A 339 -16.57 38.27 -102.59
N TYR A 340 -15.86 39.12 -101.86
CA TYR A 340 -15.35 40.40 -102.33
C TYR A 340 -14.27 40.23 -103.41
N SER A 341 -13.38 39.25 -103.26
CA SER A 341 -12.37 38.88 -104.26
C SER A 341 -13.01 38.34 -105.55
N ALA A 342 -14.00 37.45 -105.42
CA ALA A 342 -14.79 36.97 -106.55
C ALA A 342 -15.54 38.11 -107.28
N MET A 343 -16.10 39.07 -106.52
CA MET A 343 -16.73 40.26 -107.08
C MET A 343 -15.73 41.21 -107.76
N GLN A 344 -14.52 41.39 -107.20
CA GLN A 344 -13.44 42.11 -107.87
C GLN A 344 -13.06 41.44 -109.19
N GLU A 345 -12.98 40.10 -109.23
CA GLU A 345 -12.56 39.38 -110.42
C GLU A 345 -13.64 39.41 -111.52
N ALA A 346 -14.91 39.26 -111.16
CA ALA A 346 -16.03 39.54 -112.07
C ALA A 346 -15.97 40.97 -112.64
N LEU A 347 -15.60 41.96 -111.82
CA LEU A 347 -15.39 43.35 -112.26
C LEU A 347 -14.13 43.49 -113.16
N ARG A 348 -13.05 42.73 -112.94
CA ARG A 348 -11.90 42.69 -113.86
C ARG A 348 -12.28 42.10 -115.20
N GLN A 349 -13.01 40.99 -115.21
CA GLN A 349 -13.52 40.33 -116.42
C GLN A 349 -14.45 41.25 -117.21
N SER A 350 -15.41 41.92 -116.55
CA SER A 350 -16.28 42.92 -117.18
C SER A 350 -15.49 44.11 -117.75
N LYS A 351 -14.47 44.61 -117.04
CA LYS A 351 -13.56 45.65 -117.56
C LYS A 351 -12.71 45.17 -118.74
N HIS A 352 -12.37 43.89 -118.81
CA HIS A 352 -11.67 43.31 -119.95
C HIS A 352 -12.59 43.17 -121.18
N GLN A 353 -13.84 42.72 -120.98
CA GLN A 353 -14.88 42.69 -122.01
C GLN A 353 -15.21 44.09 -122.56
N LEU A 354 -15.30 45.11 -121.68
CA LEU A 354 -15.48 46.49 -122.12
C LEU A 354 -14.30 46.98 -122.97
N LYS A 355 -13.06 46.59 -122.62
CA LYS A 355 -11.87 46.90 -123.44
C LYS A 355 -11.84 46.15 -124.77
N SER A 356 -12.26 44.88 -124.82
CA SER A 356 -12.33 44.14 -126.09
C SER A 356 -13.37 44.77 -127.02
N LEU A 357 -14.57 45.05 -126.50
CA LEU A 357 -15.62 45.79 -127.22
C LEU A 357 -15.16 47.18 -127.67
N GLU A 358 -14.37 47.90 -126.86
CA GLU A 358 -13.80 49.18 -127.27
C GLU A 358 -12.74 49.02 -128.38
N THR A 359 -11.93 47.97 -128.35
CA THR A 359 -11.02 47.66 -129.48
C THR A 359 -11.77 47.22 -130.74
N GLU A 360 -12.86 46.47 -130.62
CA GLU A 360 -13.76 46.14 -131.73
C GLU A 360 -14.39 47.41 -132.32
N ILE A 361 -14.91 48.31 -131.48
CA ILE A 361 -15.41 49.63 -131.91
C ILE A 361 -14.31 50.45 -132.63
N GLN A 362 -13.05 50.39 -132.19
CA GLN A 362 -11.94 51.03 -132.91
C GLN A 362 -11.61 50.34 -134.24
N VAL A 363 -11.73 49.02 -134.35
CA VAL A 363 -11.56 48.27 -135.60
C VAL A 363 -12.70 48.60 -136.57
N TYR A 364 -13.96 48.62 -136.12
CA TYR A 364 -15.10 49.02 -136.93
C TYR A 364 -14.97 50.48 -137.39
N LYS A 365 -14.56 51.42 -136.51
CA LYS A 365 -14.25 52.81 -136.92
C LYS A 365 -13.18 52.88 -138.01
N LYS A 366 -12.08 52.13 -137.88
CA LYS A 366 -11.02 52.05 -138.91
C LYS A 366 -11.45 51.32 -140.18
N SER A 367 -12.53 50.54 -140.14
CA SER A 367 -13.16 49.96 -141.34
C SER A 367 -14.08 50.97 -142.01
N ILE A 368 -14.85 51.73 -141.23
CA ILE A 368 -15.73 52.80 -141.71
C ILE A 368 -14.89 53.87 -142.43
N THR A 369 -13.80 54.37 -141.83
CA THR A 369 -12.95 55.38 -142.49
C THR A 369 -12.34 54.88 -143.80
N LYS A 370 -12.06 53.57 -143.93
CA LYS A 370 -11.58 52.98 -145.19
C LYS A 370 -12.65 52.85 -146.27
N GLU A 371 -13.91 52.65 -145.88
CA GLU A 371 -15.03 52.72 -146.83
C GLU A 371 -15.38 54.17 -147.17
N GLU A 372 -15.20 55.12 -146.26
CA GLU A 372 -15.29 56.57 -146.53
C GLU A 372 -14.19 57.00 -147.51
N GLU A 373 -12.91 56.64 -147.28
CA GLU A 373 -11.78 56.83 -148.21
C GLU A 373 -12.06 56.22 -149.60
N ARG A 374 -12.65 55.01 -149.65
CA ARG A 374 -13.08 54.39 -150.92
C ARG A 374 -14.20 55.16 -151.61
N ASN A 375 -15.18 55.64 -150.85
CA ASN A 375 -16.29 56.43 -151.38
C ASN A 375 -15.81 57.79 -151.90
N GLU A 376 -14.86 58.45 -151.23
CA GLU A 376 -14.20 59.65 -151.75
C GLU A 376 -13.41 59.37 -153.04
N LEU A 377 -12.69 58.25 -153.11
CA LEU A 377 -11.99 57.84 -154.34
C LEU A 377 -12.97 57.60 -155.49
N LEU A 378 -14.08 56.90 -155.23
CA LEU A 378 -15.14 56.66 -156.21
C LEU A 378 -15.83 57.97 -156.63
N ALA A 379 -16.09 58.89 -155.70
CA ALA A 379 -16.61 60.22 -156.00
C ALA A 379 -15.62 61.07 -156.82
N SER A 380 -14.31 60.93 -156.58
CA SER A 380 -13.27 61.57 -157.38
C SER A 380 -13.22 61.03 -158.82
N ILE A 381 -13.36 59.70 -158.98
CA ILE A 381 -13.48 59.04 -160.30
C ILE A 381 -14.77 59.45 -161.00
N LEU A 382 -15.90 59.52 -160.28
CA LEU A 382 -17.18 60.00 -160.81
C LEU A 382 -17.05 61.44 -161.33
N ASN A 383 -16.52 62.35 -160.51
CA ASN A 383 -16.28 63.75 -160.89
C ASN A 383 -15.34 63.87 -162.10
N ARG A 384 -14.32 63.01 -162.25
CA ARG A 384 -13.51 62.95 -163.48
C ARG A 384 -14.35 62.54 -164.68
N SER A 385 -15.11 61.45 -164.57
CA SER A 385 -15.97 60.97 -165.67
C SER A 385 -17.06 61.97 -166.08
N GLU A 386 -17.62 62.73 -165.12
CA GLU A 386 -18.54 63.83 -165.43
C GLU A 386 -17.85 64.99 -166.14
N ASN A 387 -16.62 65.33 -165.75
CA ASN A 387 -15.84 66.36 -166.44
C ASN A 387 -15.46 65.93 -167.87
N ASP A 388 -15.08 64.67 -168.08
CA ASP A 388 -14.81 64.11 -169.41
C ASP A 388 -16.07 64.07 -170.29
N ALA A 389 -17.22 63.70 -169.70
CA ALA A 389 -18.52 63.77 -170.36
C ALA A 389 -18.94 65.22 -170.68
N ASN A 390 -18.65 66.18 -169.79
CA ASN A 390 -18.94 67.60 -170.02
C ASN A 390 -17.97 68.24 -171.05
N MET A 391 -16.73 67.77 -171.13
CA MET A 391 -15.78 68.13 -172.18
C MET A 391 -16.24 67.58 -173.54
N SER A 392 -16.74 66.34 -173.56
CA SER A 392 -17.35 65.72 -174.74
C SER A 392 -18.60 66.49 -175.21
N LYS A 393 -19.48 66.90 -174.29
CA LYS A 393 -20.64 67.77 -174.61
C LYS A 393 -20.21 69.12 -175.22
N LYS A 394 -19.11 69.74 -174.73
CA LYS A 394 -18.57 70.99 -175.30
C LYS A 394 -18.03 70.80 -176.72
N LEU A 395 -17.36 69.68 -177.02
CA LEU A 395 -16.89 69.36 -178.37
C LEU A 395 -18.07 69.11 -179.33
N ILE A 396 -19.13 68.42 -178.87
CA ILE A 396 -20.38 68.26 -179.64
C ILE A 396 -21.02 69.61 -179.95
N ALA A 397 -21.07 70.54 -178.99
CA ALA A 397 -21.60 71.90 -179.20
C ALA A 397 -20.77 72.73 -180.20
N GLN A 398 -19.45 72.52 -180.29
CA GLN A 398 -18.63 73.13 -181.35
C GLN A 398 -18.89 72.52 -182.74
N CYS A 399 -19.32 71.26 -182.82
CA CYS A 399 -19.69 70.63 -184.08
C CYS A 399 -21.06 71.10 -184.59
N THR A 400 -22.07 71.23 -183.72
CA THR A 400 -23.40 71.73 -184.10
C THR A 400 -23.35 73.20 -184.56
N ALA A 401 -22.57 74.05 -183.89
CA ALA A 401 -22.37 75.44 -184.29
C ALA A 401 -21.81 75.61 -185.72
N LYS A 402 -21.03 74.65 -186.22
CA LYS A 402 -20.54 74.62 -187.62
C LYS A 402 -21.58 74.11 -188.61
N GLN A 403 -22.60 73.38 -188.15
CA GLN A 403 -23.63 72.79 -189.00
C GLN A 403 -24.76 73.77 -189.33
N ASP A 404 -25.08 74.70 -188.43
CA ASP A 404 -26.13 75.71 -188.67
C ASP A 404 -25.63 76.88 -189.55
N ALA A 405 -24.34 77.20 -189.50
CA ALA A 405 -23.72 78.19 -190.39
C ALA A 405 -23.88 77.84 -191.89
N LEU A 406 -23.96 76.55 -192.24
CA LEU A 406 -24.16 76.09 -193.62
C LEU A 406 -25.64 76.01 -194.05
N LYS A 407 -26.60 76.19 -193.14
CA LYS A 407 -28.04 76.19 -193.48
C LYS A 407 -28.55 77.56 -193.93
N VAL A 408 -27.86 78.64 -193.56
CA VAL A 408 -28.23 80.03 -193.90
C VAL A 408 -27.86 80.38 -195.35
N GLU A 409 -26.80 79.77 -195.90
CA GLU A 409 -26.34 79.99 -197.29
C GLU A 409 -27.30 79.46 -198.37
N PHE A 410 -28.20 78.52 -198.04
CA PHE A 410 -29.07 77.87 -199.05
C PHE A 410 -30.48 78.46 -199.17
N SER A 411 -30.97 79.21 -198.17
CA SER A 411 -32.31 79.83 -198.24
C SER A 411 -32.31 81.21 -198.91
N THR A 412 -31.16 81.85 -199.03
CA THR A 412 -31.00 83.20 -199.61
C THR A 412 -31.09 83.26 -201.14
N TYR A 413 -30.97 82.11 -201.83
CA TYR A 413 -30.91 82.03 -203.30
C TYR A 413 -32.23 81.69 -204.01
N THR A 414 -33.37 81.65 -203.29
CA THR A 414 -34.73 81.53 -203.87
C THR A 414 -35.66 82.60 -203.28
N ARG A 415 -35.33 83.90 -203.29
CA ARG A 415 -35.00 84.80 -204.41
C ARG A 415 -36.19 85.11 -205.36
N THR A 416 -36.92 86.16 -204.96
CA THR A 416 -37.62 87.18 -205.79
C THR A 416 -38.84 86.79 -206.66
N LEU A 417 -39.78 87.76 -206.73
CA LEU A 417 -40.88 87.90 -207.71
C LEU A 417 -42.09 86.95 -207.59
N HIS A 418 -42.94 87.19 -206.59
CA HIS A 418 -44.36 87.54 -206.83
C HIS A 418 -44.98 88.27 -205.62
N GLU A 419 -45.33 89.55 -205.84
CA GLU A 419 -46.38 90.40 -205.23
C GLU A 419 -46.75 90.48 -203.73
N THR A 420 -47.39 91.64 -203.47
CA THR A 420 -48.09 92.18 -202.27
C THR A 420 -49.09 91.22 -201.60
N GLU A 421 -49.35 91.29 -200.27
CA GLU A 421 -49.06 92.32 -199.23
C GLU A 421 -48.79 91.63 -197.84
N GLN A 422 -48.72 92.21 -196.63
CA GLN A 422 -49.09 93.52 -196.06
C GLN A 422 -48.07 94.02 -194.99
N MET A 423 -48.52 94.70 -193.91
CA MET A 423 -47.77 95.64 -193.05
C MET A 423 -48.34 95.69 -191.60
N PRO A 424 -47.74 96.39 -190.58
CA PRO A 424 -46.48 97.18 -190.49
C PRO A 424 -45.49 96.65 -189.38
N VAL A 425 -44.30 97.18 -188.97
CA VAL A 425 -43.52 98.46 -189.10
C VAL A 425 -43.93 99.58 -188.09
N ALA A 426 -43.09 100.43 -187.45
CA ALA A 426 -41.67 100.45 -186.96
C ALA A 426 -41.51 101.71 -186.02
N LYS A 427 -40.51 102.00 -185.13
CA LYS A 427 -39.32 101.35 -184.50
C LYS A 427 -37.99 102.15 -184.73
N ARG A 428 -37.29 102.55 -183.63
CA ARG A 428 -35.94 103.24 -183.57
C ARG A 428 -35.94 104.73 -184.04
N GLN A 429 -34.95 105.65 -183.87
CA GLN A 429 -33.58 105.75 -183.28
C GLN A 429 -33.29 107.30 -183.02
N GLU A 430 -32.81 107.81 -181.87
CA GLU A 430 -31.41 108.17 -181.44
C GLU A 430 -30.84 109.58 -181.81
N LEU A 431 -30.28 110.30 -180.80
CA LEU A 431 -29.40 111.52 -180.81
C LEU A 431 -29.90 112.81 -181.56
N GLU A 432 -29.61 114.07 -181.14
CA GLU A 432 -28.34 114.69 -180.70
C GLU A 432 -28.45 115.91 -179.71
N ASN A 433 -27.34 116.18 -179.01
CA ASN A 433 -26.71 117.49 -178.65
C ASN A 433 -27.41 118.61 -177.83
N GLN A 434 -26.86 118.81 -176.60
CA GLN A 434 -26.34 120.05 -175.99
C GLN A 434 -27.23 121.32 -175.76
N ILE A 435 -27.69 121.46 -174.50
CA ILE A 435 -27.28 122.49 -173.50
C ILE A 435 -27.29 124.00 -173.86
N MET A 436 -27.90 124.78 -172.95
CA MET A 436 -27.81 126.24 -172.69
C MET A 436 -28.56 127.25 -173.58
N ALA A 437 -29.58 127.87 -172.95
CA ALA A 437 -29.92 129.31 -173.00
C ALA A 437 -30.57 129.86 -174.31
N LYS A 438 -31.56 130.78 -174.29
CA LYS A 438 -32.12 131.57 -173.17
C LYS A 438 -33.43 132.33 -173.58
N LEU A 439 -34.17 132.84 -172.57
CA LEU A 439 -35.14 133.97 -172.60
C LEU A 439 -36.48 133.81 -173.39
N GLN A 440 -37.48 134.71 -173.28
CA GLN A 440 -38.24 135.23 -172.10
C GLN A 440 -39.48 136.07 -172.55
N ASP A 441 -40.46 136.26 -171.64
CA ASP A 441 -41.29 137.48 -171.42
C ASP A 441 -42.49 137.99 -172.32
N GLN A 442 -43.64 138.16 -171.63
CA GLN A 442 -44.49 139.39 -171.45
C GLN A 442 -45.67 139.86 -172.38
N LEU A 443 -46.91 139.73 -171.83
CA LEU A 443 -47.79 140.79 -171.23
C LEU A 443 -48.70 141.79 -172.06
N MET A 444 -49.95 141.99 -171.58
CA MET A 444 -50.81 143.24 -171.50
C MET A 444 -52.19 143.39 -172.22
N SER A 445 -53.07 144.26 -171.63
CA SER A 445 -54.27 144.97 -172.18
C SER A 445 -55.66 144.27 -172.25
N SER A 446 -56.86 144.93 -172.19
CA SER A 446 -57.26 146.30 -171.70
C SER A 446 -58.80 146.55 -171.52
N LYS A 447 -59.20 147.24 -170.43
CA LYS A 447 -60.24 148.32 -170.26
C LYS A 447 -61.73 148.23 -170.73
N ALA A 448 -62.64 148.04 -169.75
CA ALA A 448 -63.97 148.70 -169.52
C ALA A 448 -65.17 148.54 -170.52
N ALA A 449 -66.41 149.00 -170.23
CA ALA A 449 -67.34 148.82 -169.08
C ALA A 449 -68.73 149.51 -169.32
N LYS A 450 -69.82 148.99 -168.71
CA LYS A 450 -71.17 149.61 -168.47
C LYS A 450 -72.08 149.90 -169.69
N TYR A 451 -73.35 149.44 -169.61
CA TYR A 451 -74.54 150.34 -169.68
C TYR A 451 -75.89 149.66 -169.32
N PHE A 452 -76.08 148.35 -169.50
CA PHE A 452 -77.32 147.65 -169.12
C PHE A 452 -77.44 147.36 -167.61
N SER A 453 -77.23 148.38 -166.78
CA SER A 453 -77.13 148.29 -165.32
C SER A 453 -78.37 148.77 -164.56
N GLN A 454 -79.53 148.95 -165.20
CA GLN A 454 -80.66 149.68 -164.59
C GLN A 454 -82.06 149.03 -164.61
N LEU A 455 -82.30 147.91 -165.32
CA LEU A 455 -83.57 147.17 -165.19
C LEU A 455 -83.48 145.95 -164.26
N ALA A 456 -82.28 145.37 -164.08
CA ALA A 456 -82.03 144.28 -163.13
C ALA A 456 -82.29 144.67 -161.66
N ALA A 457 -82.39 145.95 -161.33
CA ALA A 457 -82.44 146.45 -159.95
C ALA A 457 -83.75 146.18 -159.18
N LYS A 458 -84.91 146.02 -159.85
CA LYS A 458 -86.21 145.94 -159.16
C LYS A 458 -86.73 144.52 -158.89
N LEU A 459 -86.44 143.54 -159.76
CA LEU A 459 -86.79 142.14 -159.50
C LEU A 459 -85.76 141.42 -158.61
N HIS A 460 -84.47 141.76 -158.69
CA HIS A 460 -83.45 141.16 -157.81
C HIS A 460 -83.76 141.33 -156.32
N LYS A 461 -84.27 142.50 -155.90
CA LYS A 461 -84.38 142.81 -154.46
C LYS A 461 -85.33 141.86 -153.72
N ARG A 462 -86.48 141.51 -154.29
CA ARG A 462 -87.46 140.62 -153.63
C ARG A 462 -87.12 139.13 -153.77
N LYS A 463 -86.13 138.77 -154.59
CA LYS A 463 -85.57 137.40 -154.65
C LYS A 463 -84.43 137.22 -153.65
N LEU A 464 -83.52 138.21 -153.57
CA LEU A 464 -82.36 138.16 -152.67
C LEU A 464 -82.75 137.96 -151.20
N ASP A 465 -83.80 138.63 -150.73
CA ASP A 465 -84.18 138.61 -149.31
C ASP A 465 -84.64 137.21 -148.83
N LEU A 466 -85.12 136.33 -149.72
CA LEU A 466 -85.45 134.93 -149.41
C LEU A 466 -84.23 134.01 -149.56
N GLU A 467 -83.45 134.16 -150.65
CA GLU A 467 -82.24 133.36 -150.87
C GLU A 467 -81.19 133.60 -149.78
N LEU A 468 -81.08 134.84 -149.28
CA LEU A 468 -80.15 135.21 -148.20
C LEU A 468 -80.58 134.64 -146.84
N HIS A 469 -81.88 134.41 -146.63
CA HIS A 469 -82.37 133.76 -145.41
C HIS A 469 -82.15 132.24 -145.43
N PHE A 470 -82.29 131.60 -146.60
CA PHE A 470 -81.94 130.19 -146.82
C PHE A 470 -80.43 129.96 -146.67
N SER A 471 -79.61 130.77 -147.36
CA SER A 471 -78.14 130.76 -147.29
C SER A 471 -77.62 130.83 -145.86
N LYS A 472 -78.32 131.54 -144.96
CA LYS A 472 -77.90 131.68 -143.56
C LYS A 472 -78.10 130.38 -142.77
N VAL A 473 -79.27 129.75 -142.91
CA VAL A 473 -79.58 128.48 -142.25
C VAL A 473 -78.70 127.35 -142.77
N GLU A 474 -78.37 127.34 -144.06
CA GLU A 474 -77.42 126.38 -144.64
C GLU A 474 -76.01 126.56 -144.08
N ASN A 475 -75.55 127.80 -143.89
CA ASN A 475 -74.22 128.10 -143.32
C ASN A 475 -74.15 127.74 -141.81
N ASP A 476 -75.17 128.08 -141.03
CA ASP A 476 -75.27 127.71 -139.62
C ASP A 476 -75.32 126.18 -139.44
N THR A 477 -76.02 125.47 -140.35
CA THR A 477 -76.06 124.00 -140.38
C THR A 477 -74.69 123.40 -140.75
N ALA A 478 -73.98 123.98 -141.73
CA ALA A 478 -72.63 123.56 -142.11
C ALA A 478 -71.62 123.74 -140.97
N GLN A 479 -71.71 124.84 -140.21
CA GLN A 479 -70.87 125.08 -139.03
C GLN A 479 -71.09 124.01 -137.95
N VAL A 480 -72.35 123.68 -137.62
CA VAL A 480 -72.66 122.63 -136.63
C VAL A 480 -72.16 121.25 -137.09
N ILE A 481 -72.20 120.95 -138.39
CA ILE A 481 -71.61 119.71 -138.95
C ILE A 481 -70.08 119.72 -138.84
N LEU A 482 -69.42 120.87 -139.03
CA LEU A 482 -67.97 121.02 -138.84
C LEU A 482 -67.56 120.81 -137.38
N ASP A 483 -68.27 121.42 -136.41
CA ASP A 483 -67.97 121.22 -134.99
C ASP A 483 -68.28 119.79 -134.52
N THR A 484 -69.31 119.15 -135.08
CA THR A 484 -69.65 117.73 -134.82
C THR A 484 -68.59 116.78 -135.41
N THR A 485 -68.05 117.07 -136.60
CA THR A 485 -66.97 116.26 -137.19
C THR A 485 -65.62 116.50 -136.52
N HIS A 486 -65.32 117.73 -136.09
CA HIS A 486 -64.13 118.06 -135.31
C HIS A 486 -64.13 117.37 -133.94
N THR A 487 -65.26 117.39 -133.21
CA THR A 487 -65.39 116.69 -131.92
C THR A 487 -65.31 115.17 -132.07
N ASN A 488 -65.94 114.58 -133.09
CA ASN A 488 -65.80 113.15 -133.40
C ASN A 488 -64.37 112.77 -133.82
N CYS A 489 -63.67 113.61 -134.58
CA CYS A 489 -62.26 113.38 -134.91
C CYS A 489 -61.39 113.40 -133.66
N ARG A 490 -61.63 114.34 -132.73
CA ARG A 490 -60.92 114.39 -131.43
C ARG A 490 -61.23 113.17 -130.56
N LEU A 491 -62.47 112.67 -130.55
CA LEU A 491 -62.82 111.41 -129.88
C LEU A 491 -62.13 110.19 -130.52
N SER A 492 -62.08 110.11 -131.85
CA SER A 492 -61.39 109.04 -132.57
C SER A 492 -59.87 109.04 -132.28
N MET A 493 -59.26 110.22 -132.20
CA MET A 493 -57.86 110.38 -131.79
C MET A 493 -57.64 109.94 -130.33
N LEU A 494 -58.52 110.33 -129.40
CA LEU A 494 -58.46 109.90 -128.01
C LEU A 494 -58.68 108.40 -127.83
N GLN A 495 -59.57 107.78 -128.62
CA GLN A 495 -59.71 106.31 -128.66
C GLN A 495 -58.44 105.62 -129.18
N LYS A 496 -57.76 106.19 -130.19
CA LYS A 496 -56.48 105.65 -130.67
C LYS A 496 -55.37 105.77 -129.63
N THR A 497 -55.28 106.88 -128.89
CA THR A 497 -54.31 107.00 -127.79
C THR A 497 -54.65 106.09 -126.61
N PHE A 498 -55.93 105.90 -126.28
CA PHE A 498 -56.33 104.90 -125.27
C PHE A 498 -55.98 103.47 -125.72
N ALA A 499 -56.24 103.10 -126.97
CA ALA A 499 -55.88 101.80 -127.51
C ALA A 499 -54.35 101.58 -127.60
N ALA A 500 -53.56 102.65 -127.77
CA ALA A 500 -52.11 102.59 -127.66
C ALA A 500 -51.67 102.34 -126.20
N LEU A 501 -52.16 103.14 -125.25
CA LEU A 501 -51.84 103.01 -123.82
C LEU A 501 -52.28 101.66 -123.23
N ASP A 502 -53.45 101.14 -123.60
CA ASP A 502 -53.92 99.82 -123.19
C ASP A 502 -53.06 98.69 -123.78
N LYS A 503 -52.49 98.89 -124.97
CA LYS A 503 -51.53 97.96 -125.59
C LYS A 503 -50.14 98.06 -124.95
N GLU A 504 -49.71 99.24 -124.53
CA GLU A 504 -48.50 99.44 -123.73
C GLU A 504 -48.64 98.84 -122.33
N MET A 505 -49.79 99.03 -121.65
CA MET A 505 -50.10 98.37 -120.39
C MET A 505 -50.08 96.84 -120.53
N LYS A 506 -50.64 96.29 -121.61
CA LYS A 506 -50.54 94.84 -121.89
C LYS A 506 -49.10 94.38 -122.12
N ASN A 507 -48.29 95.13 -122.87
CA ASN A 507 -46.88 94.83 -123.07
C ASN A 507 -46.07 94.88 -121.75
N ILE A 508 -46.36 95.85 -120.87
CA ILE A 508 -45.75 95.98 -119.55
C ILE A 508 -46.19 94.84 -118.63
N ASN A 509 -47.48 94.50 -118.61
CA ASN A 509 -48.02 93.39 -117.83
C ASN A 509 -47.43 92.04 -118.28
N ASP A 510 -47.26 91.84 -119.58
CA ASP A 510 -46.55 90.68 -120.15
C ASP A 510 -45.08 90.63 -119.74
N LEU A 511 -44.40 91.78 -119.67
CA LEU A 511 -43.02 91.86 -119.19
C LEU A 511 -42.93 91.57 -117.69
N ILE A 512 -43.89 92.05 -116.90
CA ILE A 512 -44.04 91.74 -115.47
C ILE A 512 -44.25 90.24 -115.30
N ASN A 513 -45.24 89.62 -115.96
CA ASN A 513 -45.48 88.17 -115.93
C ASN A 513 -44.22 87.33 -116.27
N ARG A 514 -43.43 87.78 -117.26
CA ARG A 514 -42.14 87.14 -117.62
C ARG A 514 -41.09 87.33 -116.51
N SER A 515 -41.03 88.50 -115.89
CA SER A 515 -40.11 88.76 -114.78
C SER A 515 -40.51 87.99 -113.50
N GLU A 516 -41.81 87.91 -113.19
CA GLU A 516 -42.35 87.16 -112.05
C GLU A 516 -42.13 85.67 -112.23
N THR A 517 -42.39 85.10 -113.40
CA THR A 517 -42.11 83.68 -113.66
C THR A 517 -40.62 83.35 -113.65
N GLU A 518 -39.74 84.28 -114.06
CA GLU A 518 -38.29 84.14 -113.85
C GLU A 518 -37.89 84.27 -112.36
N ILE A 519 -38.54 85.15 -111.59
CA ILE A 519 -38.37 85.25 -110.13
C ILE A 519 -38.84 83.96 -109.45
N SER A 520 -39.98 83.37 -109.84
CA SER A 520 -40.43 82.07 -109.31
C SER A 520 -39.44 80.95 -109.62
N LYS A 521 -38.88 80.90 -110.84
CA LYS A 521 -37.82 79.93 -111.20
C LYS A 521 -36.55 80.15 -110.39
N ARG A 522 -36.13 81.41 -110.19
CA ARG A 522 -34.97 81.77 -109.37
C ARG A 522 -35.20 81.43 -107.90
N ASN A 523 -36.39 81.65 -107.37
CA ASN A 523 -36.76 81.29 -106.00
C ASN A 523 -36.76 79.76 -105.83
N LEU A 524 -37.35 78.98 -106.75
CA LEU A 524 -37.22 77.51 -106.75
C LEU A 524 -35.77 77.03 -106.86
N LEU A 525 -34.91 77.73 -107.61
CA LEU A 525 -33.49 77.42 -107.69
C LEU A 525 -32.75 77.80 -106.38
N ILE A 526 -33.14 78.90 -105.74
CA ILE A 526 -32.63 79.34 -104.44
C ILE A 526 -33.07 78.36 -103.35
N GLU A 527 -34.34 77.94 -103.29
CA GLU A 527 -34.83 76.92 -102.36
C GLU A 527 -34.11 75.59 -102.54
N ARG A 528 -33.89 75.15 -103.79
CA ARG A 528 -33.09 73.94 -104.06
C ARG A 528 -31.63 74.09 -103.63
N LYS A 529 -31.00 75.23 -103.93
CA LYS A 529 -29.64 75.54 -103.47
C LYS A 529 -29.56 75.68 -101.96
N GLN A 530 -30.57 76.27 -101.31
CA GLN A 530 -30.66 76.42 -99.86
C GLN A 530 -30.94 75.08 -99.17
N GLY A 531 -31.73 74.19 -99.78
CA GLY A 531 -31.88 72.80 -99.33
C GLY A 531 -30.57 72.02 -99.41
N VAL A 532 -29.80 72.21 -100.49
CA VAL A 532 -28.46 71.64 -100.66
C VAL A 532 -27.44 72.26 -99.67
N ILE A 533 -27.46 73.58 -99.47
CA ILE A 533 -26.65 74.27 -98.46
C ILE A 533 -27.04 73.82 -97.06
N ASN A 534 -28.33 73.69 -96.73
CA ASN A 534 -28.79 73.19 -95.43
C ASN A 534 -28.40 71.71 -95.22
N LEU A 535 -28.34 70.91 -96.29
CA LEU A 535 -27.81 69.53 -96.24
C LEU A 535 -26.29 69.50 -96.04
N PHE A 536 -25.54 70.40 -96.68
CA PHE A 536 -24.10 70.52 -96.46
C PHE A 536 -23.78 71.09 -95.08
N ASN A 537 -24.48 72.13 -94.63
CA ASN A 537 -24.39 72.68 -93.28
C ASN A 537 -24.73 71.63 -92.25
N LYS A 538 -25.83 70.87 -92.38
CA LYS A 538 -26.10 69.73 -91.47
C LYS A 538 -25.03 68.65 -91.51
N LYS A 539 -24.38 68.41 -92.67
CA LYS A 539 -23.23 67.49 -92.73
C LYS A 539 -21.99 68.07 -92.04
N MET A 540 -21.72 69.36 -92.18
CA MET A 540 -20.62 70.03 -91.47
C MET A 540 -20.91 70.09 -89.97
N GLU A 541 -22.10 70.51 -89.54
CA GLU A 541 -22.56 70.47 -88.14
C GLU A 541 -22.46 69.05 -87.54
N MET A 542 -22.85 68.00 -88.27
CA MET A 542 -22.67 66.62 -87.80
C MET A 542 -21.19 66.23 -87.69
N MET A 543 -20.34 66.57 -88.66
CA MET A 543 -18.90 66.26 -88.60
C MET A 543 -18.20 67.07 -87.49
N VAL A 544 -18.50 68.36 -87.36
CA VAL A 544 -18.00 69.24 -86.29
C VAL A 544 -18.50 68.79 -84.92
N SER A 545 -19.75 68.32 -84.80
CA SER A 545 -20.27 67.73 -83.55
C SER A 545 -19.60 66.40 -83.21
N GLN A 546 -19.29 65.57 -84.21
CA GLN A 546 -18.53 64.32 -84.04
C GLN A 546 -17.04 64.58 -83.72
N LEU A 547 -16.51 65.76 -84.06
CA LEU A 547 -15.12 66.19 -83.84
C LEU A 547 -14.96 67.20 -82.68
N GLY A 548 -16.01 67.44 -81.88
CA GLY A 548 -15.91 68.22 -80.64
C GLY A 548 -15.92 69.75 -80.79
N GLY A 549 -16.37 70.30 -81.93
CA GLY A 549 -16.67 71.73 -82.06
C GLY A 549 -15.57 72.60 -82.71
N GLN A 550 -14.56 72.03 -83.35
CA GLN A 550 -13.56 72.76 -84.13
C GLN A 550 -13.46 72.23 -85.57
N GLU A 551 -13.28 73.13 -86.54
CA GLU A 551 -12.99 72.79 -87.94
C GLU A 551 -11.51 72.41 -88.09
N LEU A 552 -11.19 71.16 -87.75
CA LEU A 552 -9.86 70.59 -87.90
C LEU A 552 -9.72 69.88 -89.26
N GLY A 553 -8.58 70.06 -89.91
CA GLY A 553 -8.26 69.41 -91.19
C GLY A 553 -8.12 67.89 -91.05
N PRO A 554 -8.28 67.09 -92.13
CA PRO A 554 -8.20 65.63 -92.05
C PRO A 554 -6.88 65.10 -91.46
N LEU A 555 -5.77 65.81 -91.68
CA LEU A 555 -4.47 65.50 -91.07
C LEU A 555 -4.43 65.83 -89.57
N GLU A 556 -5.10 66.88 -89.12
CA GLU A 556 -5.17 67.27 -87.71
C GLU A 556 -6.10 66.32 -86.93
N VAL A 557 -7.18 65.85 -87.56
CA VAL A 557 -8.03 64.77 -87.02
C VAL A 557 -7.23 63.48 -86.87
N GLU A 558 -6.43 63.09 -87.87
CA GLU A 558 -5.59 61.89 -87.78
C GLU A 558 -4.42 62.05 -86.78
N ILE A 559 -3.80 63.24 -86.70
CA ILE A 559 -2.81 63.57 -85.67
C ILE A 559 -3.43 63.49 -84.28
N ASN A 560 -4.64 64.02 -84.07
CA ASN A 560 -5.34 63.94 -82.78
C ASN A 560 -5.77 62.50 -82.45
N ARG A 561 -6.16 61.70 -83.46
CA ARG A 561 -6.46 60.27 -83.30
C ARG A 561 -5.22 59.48 -82.89
N LEU A 562 -4.09 59.72 -83.54
CA LEU A 562 -2.80 59.08 -83.21
C LEU A 562 -2.24 59.58 -81.88
N THR A 563 -2.34 60.87 -81.57
CA THR A 563 -1.96 61.44 -80.27
C THR A 563 -2.79 60.83 -79.15
N LYS A 564 -4.11 60.72 -79.31
CA LYS A 564 -4.98 60.06 -78.33
C LYS A 564 -4.62 58.58 -78.15
N GLN A 565 -4.29 57.85 -79.22
CA GLN A 565 -3.80 56.47 -79.10
C GLN A 565 -2.42 56.38 -78.42
N ILE A 566 -1.53 57.33 -78.68
CA ILE A 566 -0.24 57.43 -77.98
C ILE A 566 -0.46 57.74 -76.49
N ASP A 567 -1.40 58.62 -76.13
CA ASP A 567 -1.76 58.92 -74.75
C ASP A 567 -2.45 57.74 -74.05
N GLU A 568 -3.31 57.01 -74.75
CA GLU A 568 -3.91 55.75 -74.28
C GLU A 568 -2.82 54.72 -73.98
N TYR A 569 -1.92 54.41 -74.93
CA TYR A 569 -0.79 53.50 -74.71
C TYR A 569 0.20 54.02 -73.64
N ASN A 570 0.46 55.33 -73.57
CA ASN A 570 1.28 55.92 -72.51
C ASN A 570 0.61 55.73 -71.14
N SER A 571 -0.72 55.85 -71.06
CA SER A 571 -1.47 55.60 -69.83
C SER A 571 -1.41 54.12 -69.42
N GLU A 572 -1.55 53.20 -70.38
CA GLU A 572 -1.39 51.75 -70.16
C GLU A 572 0.02 51.44 -69.65
N VAL A 573 1.06 51.91 -70.36
CA VAL A 573 2.47 51.77 -69.94
C VAL A 573 2.69 52.34 -68.54
N MET A 574 2.13 53.50 -68.21
CA MET A 574 2.22 54.08 -66.87
C MET A 574 1.47 53.27 -65.80
N THR A 575 0.37 52.59 -66.13
CA THR A 575 -0.28 51.65 -65.20
C THR A 575 0.52 50.36 -65.02
N LEU A 576 1.08 49.81 -66.10
CA LEU A 576 1.93 48.62 -66.08
C LEU A 576 3.24 48.88 -65.33
N GLN A 577 3.87 50.05 -65.50
CA GLN A 577 5.03 50.46 -64.70
C GLN A 577 4.67 50.61 -63.21
N LYS A 578 3.52 51.24 -62.88
CA LYS A 578 3.03 51.32 -61.49
C LYS A 578 2.74 49.95 -60.88
N TYR A 579 2.23 49.01 -61.68
CA TYR A 579 1.98 47.62 -61.27
C TYR A 579 3.30 46.85 -61.06
N TRP A 580 4.24 46.95 -61.99
CA TRP A 580 5.57 46.36 -61.88
C TRP A 580 6.35 46.90 -60.66
N LEU A 581 6.29 48.21 -60.38
CA LEU A 581 6.89 48.81 -59.18
C LEU A 581 6.24 48.31 -57.88
N ARG A 582 4.93 47.98 -57.87
CA ARG A 582 4.27 47.34 -56.73
C ARG A 582 4.81 45.93 -56.52
N LEU A 583 4.83 45.10 -57.58
CA LEU A 583 5.38 43.74 -57.54
C LEU A 583 6.86 43.72 -57.14
N GLN A 584 7.67 44.68 -57.63
CA GLN A 584 9.07 44.81 -57.24
C GLN A 584 9.20 45.17 -55.74
N LYS A 585 8.38 46.09 -55.23
CA LYS A 585 8.37 46.45 -53.80
C LYS A 585 7.92 45.28 -52.91
N GLU A 586 6.97 44.48 -53.39
CA GLU A 586 6.49 43.26 -52.73
C GLU A 586 7.56 42.16 -52.73
N LEU A 587 8.24 41.94 -53.86
CA LEU A 587 9.38 41.02 -53.95
C LEU A 587 10.53 41.43 -53.01
N VAL A 588 10.83 42.73 -52.89
CA VAL A 588 11.83 43.24 -51.94
C VAL A 588 11.41 42.98 -50.49
N LYS A 589 10.15 43.21 -50.13
CA LYS A 589 9.61 42.86 -48.80
C LYS A 589 9.75 41.37 -48.51
N LEU A 590 9.27 40.50 -49.39
CA LEU A 590 9.34 39.05 -49.24
C LEU A 590 10.80 38.55 -49.16
N THR A 591 11.74 39.27 -49.79
CA THR A 591 13.18 38.99 -49.66
C THR A 591 13.71 39.39 -48.27
N GLN A 592 13.32 40.55 -47.74
CA GLN A 592 13.66 40.99 -46.39
C GLN A 592 13.06 40.07 -45.31
N GLU A 593 11.77 39.74 -45.43
CA GLU A 593 11.07 38.79 -44.54
C GLU A 593 11.74 37.40 -44.56
N ARG A 594 12.20 36.93 -45.74
CA ARG A 594 13.02 35.70 -45.87
C ARG A 594 14.38 35.82 -45.19
N GLU A 595 15.06 36.97 -45.27
CA GLU A 595 16.34 37.18 -44.61
C GLU A 595 16.20 37.23 -43.08
N GLU A 596 15.16 37.87 -42.56
CA GLU A 596 14.79 37.85 -41.14
C GLU A 596 14.44 36.42 -40.65
N GLN A 597 13.68 35.67 -41.44
CA GLN A 597 13.40 34.25 -41.18
C GLN A 597 14.68 33.41 -41.15
N LEU A 598 15.61 33.58 -42.10
CA LEU A 598 16.89 32.89 -42.10
C LEU A 598 17.76 33.26 -40.87
N ALA A 599 17.78 34.53 -40.48
CA ALA A 599 18.50 34.98 -39.29
C ALA A 599 17.94 34.38 -37.99
N SER A 600 16.61 34.32 -37.84
CA SER A 600 15.96 33.69 -36.69
C SER A 600 16.17 32.18 -36.65
N LEU A 601 16.12 31.51 -37.82
CA LEU A 601 16.40 30.08 -37.98
C LEU A 601 17.86 29.75 -37.55
N ASP A 602 18.84 30.57 -37.93
CA ASP A 602 20.23 30.40 -37.50
C ASP A 602 20.46 30.73 -36.02
N MET A 603 19.65 31.60 -35.41
CA MET A 603 19.63 31.77 -33.95
C MET A 603 19.04 30.55 -33.23
N LEU A 604 17.97 29.95 -33.77
CA LEU A 604 17.40 28.70 -33.24
C LEU A 604 18.39 27.53 -33.37
N LYS A 605 19.13 27.39 -34.49
CA LYS A 605 20.22 26.39 -34.62
C LYS A 605 21.28 26.56 -33.52
N LYS A 606 21.68 27.80 -33.22
CA LYS A 606 22.64 28.10 -32.14
C LYS A 606 22.08 27.72 -30.76
N GLN A 607 20.81 28.03 -30.49
CA GLN A 607 20.14 27.62 -29.26
C GLN A 607 20.06 26.09 -29.12
N ILE A 608 19.64 25.37 -30.17
CA ILE A 608 19.63 23.90 -30.21
C ILE A 608 21.02 23.33 -29.93
N THR A 609 22.06 23.90 -30.54
CA THR A 609 23.46 23.47 -30.31
C THR A 609 23.88 23.67 -28.86
N ILE A 610 23.53 24.81 -28.24
CA ILE A 610 23.80 25.09 -26.82
C ILE A 610 23.02 24.13 -25.90
N MET A 611 21.75 23.86 -26.20
CA MET A 611 20.93 22.93 -25.41
C MET A 611 21.45 21.49 -25.54
N GLN A 612 21.89 21.05 -26.72
CA GLN A 612 22.51 19.74 -26.91
C GLN A 612 23.83 19.62 -26.15
N GLN A 613 24.66 20.66 -26.13
CA GLN A 613 25.88 20.69 -25.29
C GLN A 613 25.56 20.68 -23.79
N LYS A 614 24.52 21.40 -23.34
CA LYS A 614 24.03 21.32 -21.95
C LYS A 614 23.56 19.91 -21.61
N LYS A 615 22.75 19.28 -22.48
CA LYS A 615 22.30 17.90 -22.30
C LYS A 615 23.48 16.96 -22.08
N VAL A 616 24.49 16.98 -22.95
CA VAL A 616 25.67 16.10 -22.84
C VAL A 616 26.43 16.33 -21.53
N ARG A 617 26.53 17.56 -21.02
CA ARG A 617 27.13 17.82 -19.70
C ARG A 617 26.29 17.19 -18.58
N THR A 618 24.99 17.44 -18.54
CA THR A 618 24.10 16.85 -17.52
C THR A 618 24.01 15.32 -17.62
N GLU A 619 24.11 14.74 -18.82
CA GLU A 619 24.14 13.28 -19.03
C GLU A 619 25.44 12.68 -18.47
N ASN A 620 26.58 13.36 -18.64
CA ASN A 620 27.87 12.98 -18.06
C ASN A 620 27.88 13.13 -16.54
N GLU A 621 27.34 14.23 -16.00
CA GLU A 621 27.18 14.48 -14.56
C GLU A 621 26.32 13.37 -13.93
N ILE A 622 25.16 13.06 -14.51
CA ILE A 622 24.30 11.94 -14.10
C ILE A 622 25.05 10.59 -14.18
N GLN A 623 25.94 10.41 -15.16
CA GLN A 623 26.71 9.16 -15.28
C GLN A 623 27.89 9.09 -14.29
N GLN A 624 28.44 10.22 -13.84
CA GLN A 624 29.38 10.27 -12.73
C GLN A 624 28.68 9.92 -11.41
N GLU A 625 27.56 10.58 -11.09
CA GLU A 625 26.74 10.30 -9.90
C GLU A 625 26.31 8.81 -9.85
N LYS A 626 25.89 8.23 -10.99
CA LYS A 626 25.59 6.78 -11.12
C LYS A 626 26.79 5.85 -10.90
N ASN A 627 28.03 6.35 -10.94
CA ASN A 627 29.22 5.56 -10.63
C ASN A 627 29.59 5.72 -9.14
N GLU A 628 29.52 6.94 -8.60
CA GLU A 628 29.71 7.21 -7.18
C GLU A 628 28.64 6.50 -6.32
N GLN A 629 27.40 6.40 -6.81
CA GLN A 629 26.36 5.55 -6.23
C GLN A 629 26.77 4.05 -6.22
N LYS A 630 27.31 3.52 -7.32
CA LYS A 630 27.73 2.10 -7.37
C LYS A 630 28.90 1.82 -6.43
N ASP A 631 29.80 2.77 -6.24
CA ASP A 631 30.96 2.58 -5.38
C ASP A 631 30.62 2.78 -3.89
N THR A 632 29.69 3.68 -3.56
CA THR A 632 29.07 3.71 -2.22
C THR A 632 28.24 2.46 -1.94
N GLU A 633 27.49 1.92 -2.91
CA GLU A 633 26.81 0.62 -2.81
C GLU A 633 27.79 -0.55 -2.62
N ARG A 634 28.97 -0.53 -3.25
CA ARG A 634 30.05 -1.52 -3.00
C ARG A 634 30.57 -1.36 -1.58
N HIS A 635 30.82 -0.14 -1.12
CA HIS A 635 31.31 0.13 0.22
C HIS A 635 30.29 -0.30 1.30
N MET A 636 29.00 0.00 1.13
CA MET A 636 27.93 -0.49 2.01
C MET A 636 27.85 -2.01 2.04
N ARG A 637 28.01 -2.70 0.90
CA ARG A 637 28.06 -4.18 0.87
C ARG A 637 29.30 -4.73 1.57
N ASN A 638 30.45 -4.09 1.45
CA ASN A 638 31.65 -4.49 2.19
C ASN A 638 31.44 -4.31 3.71
N MET A 639 30.92 -3.16 4.15
CA MET A 639 30.57 -2.91 5.55
C MET A 639 29.52 -3.91 6.07
N ALA A 640 28.51 -4.27 5.28
CA ALA A 640 27.53 -5.30 5.64
C ALA A 640 28.16 -6.69 5.77
N ASN A 641 29.08 -7.06 4.88
CA ASN A 641 29.85 -8.30 4.97
C ASN A 641 30.76 -8.31 6.22
N ASP A 642 31.37 -7.19 6.57
CA ASP A 642 32.24 -7.08 7.75
C ASP A 642 31.44 -7.06 9.06
N LEU A 643 30.26 -6.42 9.09
CA LEU A 643 29.29 -6.58 10.18
C LEU A 643 28.81 -8.04 10.31
N MET A 644 28.59 -8.75 9.20
CA MET A 644 28.22 -10.17 9.24
C MET A 644 29.37 -11.05 9.78
N LYS A 645 30.63 -10.79 9.38
CA LYS A 645 31.81 -11.45 9.97
C LYS A 645 31.91 -11.17 11.47
N LEU A 646 31.72 -9.91 11.88
CA LEU A 646 31.83 -9.49 13.27
C LEU A 646 30.71 -10.12 14.12
N ASN A 647 29.49 -10.20 13.62
CA ASN A 647 28.39 -10.94 14.26
C ASN A 647 28.66 -12.46 14.33
N MET A 648 29.24 -13.08 13.30
CA MET A 648 29.67 -14.48 13.36
C MET A 648 30.77 -14.70 14.41
N LEU A 649 31.70 -13.75 14.56
CA LEU A 649 32.73 -13.79 15.60
C LEU A 649 32.15 -13.55 17.01
N ILE A 650 31.18 -12.64 17.17
CA ILE A 650 30.45 -12.45 18.44
C ILE A 650 29.72 -13.73 18.81
N ASN A 651 28.94 -14.32 17.90
CA ASN A 651 28.19 -15.54 18.17
C ASN A 651 29.14 -16.71 18.52
N LYS A 652 30.27 -16.84 17.80
CA LYS A 652 31.30 -17.83 18.15
C LYS A 652 31.93 -17.55 19.53
N ASN A 653 32.16 -16.29 19.89
CA ASN A 653 32.72 -15.95 21.20
C ASN A 653 31.71 -16.12 22.34
N SER A 654 30.41 -15.90 22.09
CA SER A 654 29.33 -16.26 23.01
C SER A 654 29.30 -17.77 23.23
N HIS A 655 29.27 -18.55 22.16
CA HIS A 655 29.27 -20.01 22.22
C HIS A 655 30.51 -20.56 22.94
N ASN A 656 31.72 -20.08 22.60
CA ASN A 656 32.95 -20.40 23.34
C ASN A 656 32.86 -20.03 24.83
N SER A 657 32.21 -18.91 25.18
CA SER A 657 32.01 -18.49 26.58
C SER A 657 30.98 -19.35 27.29
N GLU A 658 29.93 -19.81 26.61
CA GLU A 658 28.92 -20.74 27.12
C GLU A 658 29.55 -22.13 27.34
N GLU A 659 30.37 -22.61 26.41
CA GLU A 659 31.17 -23.84 26.55
C GLU A 659 32.13 -23.75 27.75
N LEU A 660 32.84 -22.62 27.91
CA LEU A 660 33.74 -22.39 29.05
C LEU A 660 32.99 -22.28 30.38
N GLN A 661 31.83 -21.62 30.41
CA GLN A 661 30.96 -21.58 31.59
C GLN A 661 30.45 -22.98 31.95
N HIS A 662 29.96 -23.74 30.96
CA HIS A 662 29.49 -25.12 31.17
C HIS A 662 30.63 -26.04 31.64
N GLY A 663 31.82 -25.92 31.05
CA GLY A 663 33.03 -26.63 31.48
C GLY A 663 33.45 -26.28 32.92
N ASN A 664 33.39 -25.01 33.30
CA ASN A 664 33.61 -24.58 34.68
C ASN A 664 32.55 -25.15 35.64
N THR A 665 31.27 -25.14 35.26
CA THR A 665 30.20 -25.75 36.09
C THR A 665 30.35 -27.27 36.22
N ILE A 666 30.80 -27.98 35.17
CA ILE A 666 31.14 -29.41 35.26
C ILE A 666 32.30 -29.62 36.23
N MET A 667 33.39 -28.84 36.08
CA MET A 667 34.57 -28.95 36.92
C MET A 667 34.28 -28.60 38.39
N GLU A 668 33.44 -27.60 38.66
CA GLU A 668 32.95 -27.25 39.99
C GLU A 668 32.12 -28.40 40.59
N ASN A 669 31.22 -29.00 39.82
CA ASN A 669 30.48 -30.19 40.25
C ASN A 669 31.39 -31.39 40.52
N GLU A 670 32.47 -31.58 39.75
CA GLU A 670 33.47 -32.62 39.99
C GLU A 670 34.31 -32.35 41.25
N PHE A 671 34.75 -31.11 41.48
CA PHE A 671 35.38 -30.72 42.75
C PHE A 671 34.44 -30.93 43.94
N VAL A 672 33.16 -30.55 43.84
CA VAL A 672 32.16 -30.78 44.91
C VAL A 672 31.90 -32.27 45.14
N ARG A 673 31.88 -33.11 44.09
CA ARG A 673 31.78 -34.58 44.22
C ARG A 673 33.02 -35.18 44.87
N SER A 674 34.22 -34.73 44.49
CA SER A 674 35.49 -35.17 45.06
C SER A 674 35.65 -34.74 46.52
N LEU A 675 35.23 -33.53 46.86
CA LEU A 675 35.21 -33.02 48.23
C LEU A 675 34.24 -33.83 49.08
N LYS A 676 33.01 -34.08 48.58
CA LYS A 676 32.04 -35.00 49.22
C LYS A 676 32.47 -36.46 49.24
N ALA A 677 33.52 -36.86 48.52
CA ALA A 677 34.14 -38.17 48.66
C ALA A 677 35.17 -38.17 49.79
N ALA A 678 36.09 -37.20 49.80
CA ALA A 678 37.06 -37.00 50.87
C ALA A 678 36.39 -36.74 52.25
N GLU A 679 35.25 -36.04 52.29
CA GLU A 679 34.44 -35.89 53.51
C GLU A 679 33.92 -37.23 54.03
N ARG A 680 33.42 -38.11 53.14
CA ARG A 680 32.95 -39.46 53.53
C ARG A 680 34.10 -40.35 53.98
N GLU A 681 35.23 -40.33 53.27
CA GLU A 681 36.44 -41.05 53.70
C GLU A 681 36.94 -40.54 55.05
N SER A 682 36.90 -39.23 55.29
CA SER A 682 37.24 -38.62 56.58
C SER A 682 36.30 -39.07 57.71
N ILE A 683 34.98 -39.09 57.47
CA ILE A 683 33.98 -39.60 58.41
C ILE A 683 34.21 -41.09 58.69
N GLU A 684 34.43 -41.91 57.67
CA GLU A 684 34.76 -43.32 57.86
C GLU A 684 36.05 -43.53 58.68
N MET A 685 37.06 -42.69 58.48
CA MET A 685 38.32 -42.75 59.23
C MET A 685 38.15 -42.26 60.67
N GLN A 686 37.27 -41.29 60.91
CA GLN A 686 36.86 -40.90 62.27
C GLN A 686 36.10 -42.03 62.95
N GLU A 687 35.12 -42.68 62.30
CA GLU A 687 34.44 -43.86 62.85
C GLU A 687 35.41 -45.00 63.16
N LYS A 688 36.44 -45.21 62.33
CA LYS A 688 37.49 -46.21 62.58
C LYS A 688 38.34 -45.83 63.80
N LEU A 689 38.66 -44.53 63.99
CA LEU A 689 39.34 -44.03 65.18
C LEU A 689 38.47 -44.17 66.45
N ASP A 690 37.18 -43.86 66.38
CA ASP A 690 36.26 -43.95 67.50
C ASP A 690 36.09 -45.41 67.96
N ARG A 691 35.91 -46.35 67.02
CA ARG A 691 35.90 -47.80 67.31
C ARG A 691 37.20 -48.27 67.97
N LEU A 692 38.36 -47.82 67.47
CA LEU A 692 39.67 -48.11 68.09
C LEU A 692 39.82 -47.45 69.47
N HIS A 693 39.17 -46.31 69.72
CA HIS A 693 39.14 -45.67 71.03
C HIS A 693 38.30 -46.48 72.02
N GLU A 694 37.10 -46.91 71.63
CA GLU A 694 36.27 -47.81 72.44
C GLU A 694 37.01 -49.14 72.73
N GLU A 695 37.68 -49.74 71.75
CA GLU A 695 38.48 -50.95 71.93
C GLU A 695 39.64 -50.72 72.90
N LYS A 696 40.35 -49.59 72.79
CA LYS A 696 41.39 -49.18 73.74
C LYS A 696 40.83 -49.00 75.15
N GLU A 697 39.67 -48.38 75.31
CA GLU A 697 39.01 -48.23 76.62
C GLU A 697 38.54 -49.58 77.19
N ARG A 698 37.97 -50.46 76.36
CA ARG A 698 37.61 -51.84 76.75
C ARG A 698 38.84 -52.61 77.23
N LEU A 699 39.97 -52.49 76.54
CA LEU A 699 41.24 -53.11 76.92
C LEU A 699 41.86 -52.48 78.17
N LEU A 700 41.80 -51.15 78.34
CA LEU A 700 42.25 -50.47 79.56
C LEU A 700 41.43 -50.90 80.78
N ASN A 701 40.10 -50.94 80.67
CA ASN A 701 39.23 -51.43 81.73
C ASN A 701 39.50 -52.91 82.05
N SER A 702 39.79 -53.73 81.04
CA SER A 702 40.17 -55.14 81.22
C SER A 702 41.53 -55.30 81.91
N LEU A 703 42.49 -54.42 81.60
CA LEU A 703 43.80 -54.36 82.26
C LEU A 703 43.66 -53.93 83.72
N VAL A 704 42.90 -52.87 84.00
CA VAL A 704 42.64 -52.38 85.36
C VAL A 704 41.93 -53.45 86.21
N GLU A 705 40.96 -54.18 85.65
CA GLU A 705 40.34 -55.31 86.35
C GLU A 705 41.37 -56.44 86.59
N ALA A 706 42.25 -56.75 85.63
CA ALA A 706 43.32 -57.72 85.83
C ALA A 706 44.32 -57.29 86.92
N GLU A 707 44.69 -56.01 86.99
CA GLU A 707 45.51 -55.42 88.06
C GLU A 707 44.81 -55.51 89.43
N HIS A 708 43.50 -55.25 89.49
CA HIS A 708 42.71 -55.47 90.71
C HIS A 708 42.70 -56.94 91.12
N GLN A 709 42.54 -57.88 90.18
CA GLN A 709 42.63 -59.32 90.47
C GLN A 709 44.04 -59.71 90.94
N ILE A 710 45.10 -59.16 90.36
CA ILE A 710 46.49 -59.37 90.82
C ILE A 710 46.65 -58.89 92.27
N MET A 711 46.27 -57.64 92.60
CA MET A 711 46.34 -57.14 93.98
C MET A 711 45.47 -57.96 94.96
N LEU A 712 44.30 -58.44 94.52
CA LEU A 712 43.46 -59.34 95.33
C LEU A 712 44.15 -60.69 95.57
N TRP A 713 44.88 -61.24 94.60
CA TRP A 713 45.66 -62.46 94.77
C TRP A 713 46.92 -62.24 95.61
N GLU A 714 47.65 -61.14 95.43
CA GLU A 714 48.78 -60.76 96.28
C GLU A 714 48.34 -60.61 97.74
N LYS A 715 47.21 -59.92 97.99
CA LYS A 715 46.65 -59.79 99.35
C LYS A 715 46.21 -61.13 99.94
N LYS A 716 45.62 -62.03 99.15
CA LYS A 716 45.32 -63.41 99.59
C LYS A 716 46.59 -64.20 99.90
N ILE A 717 47.64 -64.07 99.09
CA ILE A 717 48.94 -64.72 99.29
C ILE A 717 49.62 -64.16 100.55
N GLN A 718 49.55 -62.86 100.78
CA GLN A 718 50.10 -62.20 101.96
C GLN A 718 49.37 -62.64 103.23
N LEU A 719 48.03 -62.63 103.23
CA LEU A 719 47.23 -63.18 104.34
C LEU A 719 47.52 -64.67 104.57
N ALA A 720 47.73 -65.47 103.51
CA ALA A 720 48.10 -66.88 103.64
C ALA A 720 49.53 -67.08 104.19
N LYS A 721 50.48 -66.18 103.88
CA LYS A 721 51.82 -66.15 104.49
C LYS A 721 51.75 -65.74 105.96
N GLU A 722 50.96 -64.73 106.30
CA GLU A 722 50.77 -64.23 107.67
C GLU A 722 50.05 -65.26 108.55
N MET A 723 48.97 -65.87 108.06
CA MET A 723 48.30 -66.99 108.74
C MET A 723 49.25 -68.18 108.93
N ARG A 724 50.07 -68.50 107.93
CA ARG A 724 51.09 -69.55 108.07
C ARG A 724 52.13 -69.19 109.12
N ALA A 725 52.70 -67.99 109.08
CA ALA A 725 53.68 -67.52 110.07
C ALA A 725 53.11 -67.43 111.49
N ALA A 726 51.81 -67.15 111.65
CA ALA A 726 51.13 -67.20 112.93
C ALA A 726 50.93 -68.63 113.45
N VAL A 727 50.58 -69.58 112.57
CA VAL A 727 50.45 -71.02 112.90
C VAL A 727 51.80 -71.67 113.16
N ASP A 728 52.84 -71.30 112.41
CA ASP A 728 54.22 -71.76 112.57
C ASP A 728 54.95 -71.02 113.71
N SER A 729 54.32 -70.04 114.38
CA SER A 729 54.93 -69.34 115.51
C SER A 729 55.12 -70.28 116.71
N GLU A 730 56.33 -70.29 117.27
CA GLU A 730 56.70 -71.22 118.36
C GLU A 730 55.90 -71.02 119.66
N THR A 731 55.13 -69.93 119.74
CA THR A 731 54.22 -69.51 120.82
C THR A 731 53.30 -70.63 121.34
N GLY A 732 52.94 -71.62 120.51
CA GLY A 732 52.19 -72.82 120.93
C GLY A 732 53.02 -74.11 121.03
N GLN A 733 54.20 -74.18 120.41
CA GLN A 733 55.01 -75.40 120.40
C GLN A 733 55.62 -75.71 121.77
N GLY A 734 56.02 -74.68 122.54
CA GLY A 734 56.56 -74.85 123.88
C GLY A 734 55.61 -75.59 124.82
N GLU A 735 54.32 -75.21 124.83
CA GLU A 735 53.29 -75.86 125.64
C GLU A 735 53.02 -77.30 125.19
N ILE A 736 52.94 -77.56 123.88
CA ILE A 736 52.75 -78.91 123.33
C ILE A 736 53.95 -79.81 123.66
N GLN A 737 55.18 -79.28 123.63
CA GLN A 737 56.38 -80.04 123.98
C GLN A 737 56.45 -80.31 125.50
N ALA A 738 56.05 -79.34 126.34
CA ALA A 738 55.90 -79.54 127.78
C ALA A 738 54.83 -80.60 128.08
N MET A 739 53.65 -80.53 127.46
CA MET A 739 52.61 -81.57 127.57
C MET A 739 53.12 -82.94 127.13
N ARG A 740 53.88 -83.04 126.03
CA ARG A 740 54.47 -84.31 125.57
C ARG A 740 55.47 -84.88 126.58
N THR A 741 56.33 -84.05 127.18
CA THR A 741 57.29 -84.51 128.21
C THR A 741 56.59 -84.92 129.51
N GLU A 742 55.51 -84.26 129.91
CA GLU A 742 54.72 -84.66 131.08
C GLU A 742 53.85 -85.90 130.80
N ILE A 743 53.29 -86.06 129.60
CA ILE A 743 52.67 -87.33 129.15
C ILE A 743 53.70 -88.45 129.20
N HIS A 744 54.95 -88.22 128.77
CA HIS A 744 56.01 -89.22 128.87
C HIS A 744 56.38 -89.54 130.34
N ARG A 745 56.45 -88.54 131.23
CA ARG A 745 56.59 -88.77 132.68
C ARG A 745 55.43 -89.58 133.26
N MET A 746 54.19 -89.33 132.84
CA MET A 746 53.02 -90.11 133.23
C MET A 746 53.05 -91.54 132.67
N GLN A 747 53.53 -91.75 131.45
CA GLN A 747 53.77 -93.09 130.88
C GLN A 747 54.86 -93.84 131.66
N VAL A 748 55.95 -93.17 132.04
CA VAL A 748 56.99 -93.75 132.90
C VAL A 748 56.41 -94.10 134.27
N ARG A 749 55.67 -93.20 134.92
CA ARG A 749 54.93 -93.48 136.18
C ARG A 749 53.97 -94.66 136.05
N TYR A 750 53.21 -94.75 134.96
CA TYR A 750 52.32 -95.87 134.68
C TYR A 750 53.09 -97.19 134.52
N SER A 751 54.24 -97.18 133.83
CA SER A 751 55.10 -98.36 133.71
C SER A 751 55.76 -98.78 135.04
N GLN A 752 56.06 -97.82 135.93
CA GLN A 752 56.52 -98.09 137.29
C GLN A 752 55.38 -98.70 138.14
N LEU A 753 54.17 -98.16 138.03
CA LEU A 753 52.96 -98.71 138.67
C LEU A 753 52.71 -100.15 138.19
N ARG A 754 52.84 -100.40 136.88
CA ARG A 754 52.72 -101.74 136.28
C ARG A 754 53.76 -102.71 136.81
N LYS A 755 55.01 -102.28 137.03
CA LYS A 755 56.06 -103.10 137.67
C LYS A 755 55.79 -103.37 139.15
N GLN A 756 55.18 -102.43 139.88
CA GLN A 756 54.70 -102.69 141.25
C GLN A 756 53.52 -103.68 141.24
N GLN A 757 52.62 -103.56 140.27
CA GLN A 757 51.50 -104.49 140.07
C GLN A 757 51.99 -105.89 139.68
N GLU A 758 53.01 -106.02 138.82
CA GLU A 758 53.69 -107.29 138.52
C GLU A 758 54.38 -107.92 139.73
N LYS A 759 54.93 -107.11 140.65
CA LYS A 759 55.47 -107.63 141.92
C LYS A 759 54.34 -108.20 142.79
N MET A 760 53.26 -107.43 142.97
CA MET A 760 52.06 -107.87 143.68
C MET A 760 51.42 -109.10 143.01
N ILE A 761 51.52 -109.24 141.69
CA ILE A 761 51.06 -110.43 140.95
C ILE A 761 51.92 -111.65 141.30
N ARG A 762 53.25 -111.57 141.39
CA ARG A 762 54.08 -112.72 141.83
C ARG A 762 53.84 -113.11 143.29
N ASP A 763 53.67 -112.12 144.17
CA ASP A 763 53.31 -112.36 145.57
C ASP A 763 51.89 -112.99 145.68
N MET A 764 50.99 -112.64 144.75
CA MET A 764 49.66 -113.24 144.60
C MET A 764 49.69 -114.63 143.96
N GLU A 765 50.53 -114.90 142.95
CA GLU A 765 50.75 -116.22 142.34
C GLU A 765 51.21 -117.23 143.41
N ALA A 766 52.15 -116.83 144.26
CA ALA A 766 52.59 -117.63 145.40
C ALA A 766 51.48 -117.88 146.45
N ALA A 767 50.41 -117.07 146.48
CA ALA A 767 49.22 -117.31 147.30
C ALA A 767 48.12 -118.09 146.54
N VAL A 768 48.08 -117.96 145.22
CA VAL A 768 47.14 -118.61 144.30
C VAL A 768 47.47 -120.09 144.13
N SER A 769 48.75 -120.49 144.04
CA SER A 769 49.11 -121.93 144.09
C SER A 769 48.86 -122.60 145.46
N ARG A 770 48.44 -121.84 146.47
CA ARG A 770 47.88 -122.35 147.74
C ARG A 770 46.35 -122.32 147.80
N ARG A 771 45.67 -121.90 146.72
CA ARG A 771 44.21 -121.91 146.50
C ARG A 771 43.77 -122.73 145.28
N GLU A 772 44.61 -122.84 144.25
CA GLU A 772 44.40 -123.68 143.05
C GLU A 772 44.17 -125.15 143.40
N SER A 773 44.73 -125.61 144.52
CA SER A 773 44.51 -126.97 145.05
C SER A 773 43.15 -127.20 145.72
N ILE A 774 42.23 -126.22 145.75
CA ILE A 774 40.93 -126.34 146.48
C ILE A 774 39.69 -126.19 145.61
N MET A 775 39.66 -125.36 144.55
CA MET A 775 38.49 -125.31 143.66
C MET A 775 38.80 -124.87 142.23
N ILE A 776 39.03 -125.87 141.37
CA ILE A 776 38.86 -125.76 139.90
C ILE A 776 37.35 -125.82 139.63
N GLN A 777 36.66 -124.74 140.01
CA GLN A 777 35.22 -124.54 139.92
C GLN A 777 34.99 -123.02 139.94
N GLY A 778 35.13 -122.32 138.83
CA GLY A 778 34.42 -122.58 137.57
C GLY A 778 33.51 -121.37 137.34
N GLU A 779 34.09 -120.17 137.28
CA GLU A 779 34.48 -119.52 136.01
C GLU A 779 33.29 -119.15 135.14
N SER A 780 33.03 -117.84 135.02
CA SER A 780 32.22 -117.25 133.95
C SER A 780 32.40 -115.72 133.92
N GLN A 781 33.25 -115.18 133.03
CA GLN A 781 33.16 -113.77 132.62
C GLN A 781 33.98 -113.39 131.36
N SER A 782 33.32 -112.87 130.32
CA SER A 782 33.84 -111.95 129.28
C SER A 782 32.69 -111.49 128.36
N LYS A 783 32.67 -110.40 127.57
CA LYS A 783 33.36 -109.07 127.42
C LYS A 783 32.43 -108.25 126.46
N MET A 784 31.98 -107.00 126.70
CA MET A 784 32.57 -105.63 126.58
C MET A 784 32.53 -104.88 125.20
N ASP A 785 32.25 -103.56 125.25
CA ASP A 785 32.55 -102.40 124.32
C ASP A 785 31.55 -101.76 123.28
N LYS A 786 31.92 -100.61 122.62
CA LYS A 786 31.07 -99.38 122.43
C LYS A 786 31.22 -98.45 121.15
N LYS A 787 30.10 -97.82 120.70
CA LYS A 787 29.79 -96.41 120.18
C LYS A 787 30.29 -95.70 118.85
N GLN A 788 29.31 -95.38 117.95
CA GLN A 788 28.87 -94.10 117.24
C GLN A 788 29.76 -93.01 116.55
N PHE A 789 29.32 -92.48 115.35
CA PHE A 789 28.95 -91.04 115.06
C PHE A 789 28.19 -90.75 113.71
N THR A 790 28.03 -89.49 113.23
CA THR A 790 26.73 -88.97 112.68
C THR A 790 26.70 -87.98 111.46
N LYS A 791 26.02 -88.39 110.37
CA LYS A 791 25.03 -87.69 109.47
C LYS A 791 25.00 -86.13 109.32
N SER A 792 25.75 -85.54 108.36
CA SER A 792 25.61 -84.09 107.98
C SER A 792 25.41 -83.79 106.48
N ASP A 793 26.08 -84.50 105.57
CA ASP A 793 26.42 -83.99 104.23
C ASP A 793 25.28 -83.94 103.19
N PHE A 794 24.10 -84.48 103.50
CA PHE A 794 23.04 -84.68 102.52
C PHE A 794 22.16 -83.45 102.22
N HIS A 795 22.27 -82.35 102.98
CA HIS A 795 21.34 -81.22 102.79
C HIS A 795 21.78 -80.22 101.69
N HIS A 796 23.08 -80.11 101.41
CA HIS A 796 23.59 -79.07 100.49
C HIS A 796 23.31 -79.37 99.00
N LYS A 797 23.45 -80.65 98.60
CA LYS A 797 23.26 -81.12 97.21
C LYS A 797 21.86 -80.81 96.65
N THR A 798 20.85 -80.86 97.53
CA THR A 798 19.43 -80.65 97.18
C THR A 798 19.11 -79.18 96.87
N GLN A 799 19.96 -78.24 97.31
CA GLN A 799 19.74 -76.80 97.14
C GLN A 799 20.34 -76.28 95.82
N GLU A 800 21.45 -76.87 95.33
CA GLU A 800 22.07 -76.52 94.04
C GLU A 800 21.15 -76.83 92.84
N LEU A 801 20.50 -78.01 92.84
CA LEU A 801 19.62 -78.45 91.76
C LEU A 801 18.41 -77.52 91.56
N ARG A 802 17.99 -76.79 92.60
CA ARG A 802 16.91 -75.80 92.52
C ARG A 802 17.33 -74.46 91.91
N LYS A 803 18.64 -74.16 91.79
CA LYS A 803 19.13 -72.95 91.09
C LYS A 803 19.10 -73.10 89.57
N LYS A 804 19.62 -74.20 89.03
CA LYS A 804 19.74 -74.40 87.56
C LYS A 804 18.41 -74.36 86.81
N ILE A 805 17.31 -74.77 87.45
CA ILE A 805 15.95 -74.72 86.89
C ILE A 805 15.46 -73.28 86.62
N LYS A 806 16.04 -72.26 87.28
CA LYS A 806 15.68 -70.85 87.09
C LYS A 806 16.42 -70.15 85.95
N GLU A 807 17.50 -70.74 85.44
CA GLU A 807 18.32 -70.15 84.37
C GLU A 807 17.75 -70.50 82.98
N THR A 808 17.21 -71.71 82.82
CA THR A 808 16.53 -72.16 81.59
C THR A 808 15.29 -71.35 81.21
N GLN A 809 14.66 -70.62 82.16
CA GLN A 809 13.51 -69.75 81.88
C GLN A 809 13.86 -68.38 81.28
N LYS A 810 15.15 -68.00 81.18
CA LYS A 810 15.55 -66.78 80.45
C LYS A 810 15.68 -67.02 78.94
N VAL A 811 16.20 -68.18 78.54
CA VAL A 811 16.50 -68.52 77.14
C VAL A 811 15.25 -68.60 76.26
N SER A 812 14.11 -69.05 76.80
CA SER A 812 12.87 -69.16 76.02
C SER A 812 12.29 -67.80 75.61
N ARG A 813 12.49 -66.73 76.38
CA ARG A 813 11.99 -65.39 76.03
C ARG A 813 12.77 -64.77 74.87
N THR A 814 14.09 -64.83 74.96
CA THR A 814 14.98 -64.33 73.89
C THR A 814 14.76 -65.05 72.56
N ILE A 815 14.41 -66.35 72.59
CA ILE A 815 14.04 -67.09 71.37
C ILE A 815 12.71 -66.57 70.80
N THR A 816 11.67 -66.39 71.63
CA THR A 816 10.39 -65.83 71.14
C THR A 816 10.50 -64.38 70.65
N GLU A 817 11.41 -63.59 71.22
CA GLU A 817 11.70 -62.22 70.79
C GLU A 817 12.41 -62.22 69.43
N LEU A 818 13.41 -63.08 69.23
CA LEU A 818 14.11 -63.26 67.94
C LEU A 818 13.21 -63.86 66.85
N GLU A 819 12.32 -64.80 67.18
CA GLU A 819 11.33 -65.30 66.23
C GLU A 819 10.36 -64.20 65.77
N ASN A 820 9.99 -63.29 66.67
CA ASN A 820 9.07 -62.20 66.35
C ASN A 820 9.74 -61.10 65.52
N THR A 821 11.02 -60.78 65.77
CA THR A 821 11.78 -59.88 64.88
C THR A 821 12.10 -60.53 63.53
N GLN A 822 12.36 -61.84 63.49
CA GLN A 822 12.50 -62.58 62.23
C GLN A 822 11.19 -62.54 61.41
N LYS A 823 10.03 -62.69 62.05
CA LYS A 823 8.71 -62.60 61.39
C LYS A 823 8.42 -61.19 60.90
N SER A 824 8.68 -60.13 61.67
CA SER A 824 8.45 -58.75 61.22
C SER A 824 9.42 -58.33 60.11
N LEU A 825 10.69 -58.75 60.17
CA LEU A 825 11.66 -58.56 59.08
C LEU A 825 11.24 -59.33 57.82
N SER A 826 10.69 -60.53 57.94
CA SER A 826 10.19 -61.31 56.80
C SER A 826 8.99 -60.65 56.12
N ILE A 827 8.08 -60.05 56.90
CA ILE A 827 6.94 -59.27 56.36
C ILE A 827 7.45 -58.02 55.65
N SER A 828 8.35 -57.25 56.27
CA SER A 828 8.91 -56.04 55.65
C SER A 828 9.75 -56.36 54.39
N LEU A 829 10.45 -57.49 54.37
CA LEU A 829 11.12 -58.00 53.17
C LEU A 829 10.12 -58.32 52.05
N LEU A 830 8.97 -58.93 52.37
CA LEU A 830 7.91 -59.22 51.41
C LEU A 830 7.29 -57.93 50.84
N GLU A 831 6.99 -56.95 51.70
CA GLU A 831 6.51 -55.62 51.31
C GLU A 831 7.51 -54.91 50.38
N LYS A 832 8.81 -55.00 50.68
CA LYS A 832 9.86 -54.43 49.84
C LYS A 832 10.05 -55.18 48.53
N GLN A 833 9.95 -56.51 48.52
CA GLN A 833 9.94 -57.31 47.31
C GLN A 833 8.73 -56.96 46.41
N GLN A 834 7.57 -56.71 47.01
CA GLN A 834 6.36 -56.31 46.29
C GLN A 834 6.51 -54.88 45.72
N GLN A 835 7.06 -53.93 46.49
CA GLN A 835 7.38 -52.58 46.00
C GLN A 835 8.41 -52.59 44.86
N VAL A 836 9.42 -53.46 44.92
CA VAL A 836 10.37 -53.66 43.80
C VAL A 836 9.64 -54.24 42.59
N SER A 837 8.73 -55.20 42.75
CA SER A 837 7.98 -55.77 41.63
C SER A 837 7.01 -54.77 40.96
N SER A 838 6.41 -53.84 41.70
CA SER A 838 5.59 -52.78 41.11
C SER A 838 6.44 -51.73 40.38
N LEU A 839 7.58 -51.34 40.95
CA LEU A 839 8.52 -50.42 40.29
C LEU A 839 9.15 -51.04 39.04
N GLN A 840 9.39 -52.35 39.05
CA GLN A 840 9.85 -53.09 37.87
C GLN A 840 8.79 -53.04 36.76
N ALA A 841 7.52 -53.35 37.07
CA ALA A 841 6.44 -53.28 36.10
C ALA A 841 6.19 -51.85 35.58
N GLU A 842 6.34 -50.82 36.42
CA GLU A 842 6.29 -49.41 36.01
C GLU A 842 7.47 -49.04 35.09
N THR A 843 8.66 -49.56 35.36
CA THR A 843 9.84 -49.40 34.48
C THR A 843 9.63 -50.10 33.13
N ASP A 844 9.13 -51.35 33.13
CA ASP A 844 8.87 -52.12 31.92
C ASP A 844 7.81 -51.45 31.02
N VAL A 845 6.84 -50.72 31.60
CA VAL A 845 5.87 -49.89 30.89
C VAL A 845 6.50 -48.62 30.33
N LEU A 846 7.31 -47.90 31.12
CA LEU A 846 8.01 -46.70 30.68
C LEU A 846 9.02 -46.99 29.54
N ASP A 847 9.71 -48.13 29.59
CA ASP A 847 10.58 -48.58 28.49
C ASP A 847 9.78 -48.89 27.22
N ALA A 848 8.57 -49.46 27.33
CA ALA A 848 7.68 -49.68 26.19
C ALA A 848 7.14 -48.36 25.59
N ASP A 849 6.84 -47.36 26.40
CA ASP A 849 6.47 -46.03 25.92
C ASP A 849 7.66 -45.29 25.28
N VAL A 850 8.87 -45.46 25.83
CA VAL A 850 10.12 -44.95 25.24
C VAL A 850 10.40 -45.60 23.88
N GLU A 851 10.18 -46.90 23.70
CA GLU A 851 10.27 -47.56 22.40
C GLU A 851 9.23 -46.99 21.40
N GLN A 852 7.96 -46.87 21.80
CA GLN A 852 6.91 -46.29 20.95
C GLN A 852 7.22 -44.85 20.52
N LEU A 853 7.77 -44.03 21.43
CA LEU A 853 8.17 -42.66 21.13
C LEU A 853 9.40 -42.60 20.21
N GLN A 854 10.34 -43.55 20.34
CA GLN A 854 11.45 -43.69 19.40
C GLN A 854 10.98 -44.08 17.99
N ASP A 855 10.02 -45.01 17.87
CA ASP A 855 9.48 -45.40 16.55
C ASP A 855 8.63 -44.31 15.92
N LYS A 856 7.79 -43.59 16.69
CA LYS A 856 7.11 -42.36 16.22
C LYS A 856 8.11 -41.30 15.74
N LYS A 857 9.24 -41.12 16.45
CA LYS A 857 10.33 -40.22 16.03
C LYS A 857 11.03 -40.68 14.75
N ARG A 858 11.24 -41.99 14.56
CA ARG A 858 11.79 -42.57 13.31
C ARG A 858 10.83 -42.38 12.13
N TRP A 859 9.53 -42.59 12.35
CA TRP A 859 8.48 -42.38 11.35
C TRP A 859 8.42 -40.91 10.91
N ASN A 860 8.28 -39.97 11.85
CA ASN A 860 8.30 -38.52 11.58
C ASN A 860 9.54 -38.09 10.78
N LEU A 861 10.73 -38.61 11.15
CA LEU A 861 11.97 -38.29 10.44
C LEU A 861 11.98 -38.83 9.00
N SER A 862 11.47 -40.05 8.78
CA SER A 862 11.32 -40.65 7.46
C SER A 862 10.34 -39.87 6.57
N GLU A 863 9.23 -39.41 7.15
CA GLU A 863 8.23 -38.59 6.47
C GLU A 863 8.80 -37.21 6.08
N ILE A 864 9.48 -36.53 7.01
CA ILE A 864 10.16 -35.25 6.75
C ILE A 864 11.22 -35.39 5.64
N VAL A 865 12.00 -36.48 5.63
CA VAL A 865 12.98 -36.74 4.56
C VAL A 865 12.28 -37.03 3.21
N ALA A 866 11.12 -37.70 3.21
CA ALA A 866 10.30 -37.89 2.01
C ALA A 866 9.74 -36.56 1.48
N TYR A 867 9.25 -35.66 2.35
CA TYR A 867 8.80 -34.33 1.93
C TYR A 867 9.96 -33.45 1.45
N GLN A 868 11.12 -33.46 2.11
CA GLN A 868 12.30 -32.72 1.67
C GLN A 868 12.85 -33.21 0.31
N THR A 869 12.78 -34.51 0.03
CA THR A 869 13.17 -35.06 -1.27
C THR A 869 12.13 -34.74 -2.34
N ARG A 870 10.83 -34.88 -2.05
CA ARG A 870 9.72 -34.41 -2.94
C ARG A 870 9.87 -32.92 -3.27
N GLN A 871 10.16 -32.07 -2.28
CA GLN A 871 10.40 -30.64 -2.47
C GLN A 871 11.62 -30.38 -3.35
N LYS A 872 12.75 -31.08 -3.13
CA LYS A 872 13.96 -30.96 -3.98
C LYS A 872 13.67 -31.36 -5.43
N HIS A 873 12.86 -32.39 -5.67
CA HIS A 873 12.45 -32.77 -7.03
C HIS A 873 11.51 -31.73 -7.66
N LEU A 874 10.51 -31.23 -6.94
CA LEU A 874 9.62 -30.16 -7.43
C LEU A 874 10.38 -28.86 -7.72
N GLN A 875 11.36 -28.49 -6.89
CA GLN A 875 12.24 -27.35 -7.15
C GLN A 875 13.13 -27.60 -8.37
N ALA A 876 13.66 -28.81 -8.56
CA ALA A 876 14.43 -29.16 -9.77
C ALA A 876 13.57 -29.12 -11.05
N VAL A 877 12.27 -29.42 -10.97
CA VAL A 877 11.31 -29.23 -12.07
C VAL A 877 11.12 -27.74 -12.35
N LYS A 878 10.86 -26.92 -11.32
CA LYS A 878 10.74 -25.45 -11.44
C LYS A 878 12.00 -24.79 -12.01
N ASP A 879 13.17 -25.30 -11.65
CA ASP A 879 14.48 -24.86 -12.15
C ASP A 879 14.82 -25.35 -13.57
N GLY A 880 13.98 -26.20 -14.19
CA GLY A 880 14.23 -26.80 -15.51
C GLY A 880 15.35 -27.84 -15.55
N LYS A 881 15.81 -28.34 -14.40
CA LYS A 881 16.96 -29.26 -14.24
C LYS A 881 16.55 -30.72 -14.04
N TYR A 882 15.28 -30.99 -13.75
CA TYR A 882 14.78 -32.34 -13.52
C TYR A 882 14.66 -33.12 -14.83
N THR A 883 15.39 -34.24 -14.93
CA THR A 883 15.31 -35.17 -16.07
C THR A 883 14.30 -36.29 -15.74
N PRO A 884 13.16 -36.39 -16.44
CA PRO A 884 12.15 -37.42 -16.14
C PRO A 884 12.61 -38.79 -16.63
N LEU A 885 12.72 -39.78 -15.72
CA LEU A 885 13.15 -41.14 -16.10
C LEU A 885 12.14 -41.85 -17.04
N CYS A 886 10.86 -41.52 -16.94
CA CYS A 886 9.81 -42.03 -17.82
C CYS A 886 9.25 -40.88 -18.68
N HIS A 887 9.39 -40.98 -20.01
CA HIS A 887 8.94 -39.96 -20.95
C HIS A 887 7.50 -40.19 -21.46
N THR A 888 6.88 -41.34 -21.16
CA THR A 888 5.48 -41.63 -21.53
C THR A 888 4.70 -42.18 -20.33
N GLN A 889 3.39 -41.90 -20.30
CA GLN A 889 2.50 -42.35 -19.22
C GLN A 889 2.44 -43.88 -19.09
N GLN A 890 2.55 -44.61 -20.22
CA GLN A 890 2.64 -46.08 -20.21
C GLN A 890 3.95 -46.56 -19.56
N THR A 891 5.10 -45.96 -19.88
CA THR A 891 6.37 -46.32 -19.21
C THR A 891 6.32 -46.03 -17.71
N LEU A 892 5.71 -44.91 -17.30
CA LEU A 892 5.50 -44.56 -15.90
C LEU A 892 4.64 -45.60 -15.18
N GLN A 893 3.51 -46.02 -15.76
CA GLN A 893 2.65 -47.06 -15.20
C GLN A 893 3.37 -48.41 -15.09
N THR A 894 4.23 -48.78 -16.05
CA THR A 894 5.01 -50.03 -15.96
C THR A 894 6.09 -49.99 -14.89
N GLU A 895 6.75 -48.84 -14.66
CA GLU A 895 7.71 -48.71 -13.56
C GLU A 895 7.01 -48.61 -12.20
N GLN A 896 5.87 -47.91 -12.11
CA GLN A 896 5.05 -47.86 -10.89
C GLN A 896 4.62 -49.27 -10.46
N ARG A 897 4.10 -50.09 -11.38
CA ARG A 897 3.79 -51.50 -11.12
C ARG A 897 5.01 -52.29 -10.64
N LYS A 898 6.16 -52.17 -11.31
CA LYS A 898 7.41 -52.82 -10.84
C LYS A 898 7.83 -52.38 -9.43
N GLN A 899 7.59 -51.14 -9.02
CA GLN A 899 7.87 -50.73 -7.63
C GLN A 899 6.83 -51.30 -6.66
N GLN A 900 5.54 -51.33 -7.03
CA GLN A 900 4.47 -51.97 -6.24
C GLN A 900 4.74 -53.48 -6.07
N ASP A 901 5.06 -54.21 -7.14
CA ASP A 901 5.44 -55.62 -7.13
C ASP A 901 6.64 -55.88 -6.20
N ARG A 902 7.65 -55.00 -6.23
CA ARG A 902 8.83 -55.08 -5.35
C ARG A 902 8.49 -54.76 -3.89
N LEU A 903 7.65 -53.76 -3.62
CA LEU A 903 7.18 -53.44 -2.27
C LEU A 903 6.34 -54.59 -1.68
N HIS A 904 5.46 -55.19 -2.47
CA HIS A 904 4.69 -56.37 -2.08
C HIS A 904 5.61 -57.56 -1.81
N THR A 905 6.58 -57.84 -2.70
CA THR A 905 7.58 -58.89 -2.51
C THR A 905 8.40 -58.68 -1.22
N ILE A 906 8.84 -57.45 -0.95
CA ILE A 906 9.58 -57.09 0.27
C ILE A 906 8.69 -57.25 1.51
N ASN A 907 7.41 -56.88 1.44
CA ASN A 907 6.49 -57.06 2.56
C ASN A 907 6.21 -58.54 2.87
N VAL A 908 6.03 -59.37 1.83
CA VAL A 908 5.94 -60.84 1.98
C VAL A 908 7.20 -61.42 2.61
N ILE A 909 8.39 -60.97 2.19
CA ILE A 909 9.67 -61.39 2.80
C ILE A 909 9.75 -60.97 4.28
N ILE A 910 9.30 -59.76 4.62
CA ILE A 910 9.29 -59.29 6.02
C ILE A 910 8.28 -60.08 6.87
N HIS A 911 7.09 -60.37 6.35
CA HIS A 911 6.11 -61.25 7.01
C HIS A 911 6.66 -62.67 7.20
N GLN A 912 7.40 -63.22 6.22
CA GLN A 912 8.08 -64.51 6.35
C GLN A 912 9.17 -64.46 7.44
N ILE A 913 10.04 -63.45 7.44
CA ILE A 913 11.08 -63.28 8.47
C ILE A 913 10.48 -63.09 9.88
N GLN A 914 9.36 -62.38 10.01
CA GLN A 914 8.64 -62.24 11.29
C GLN A 914 8.07 -63.58 11.80
N GLN A 915 7.63 -64.46 10.89
CA GLN A 915 7.13 -65.81 11.25
C GLN A 915 8.28 -66.78 11.56
N GLU A 916 9.37 -66.75 10.79
CA GLU A 916 10.54 -67.62 10.99
C GLU A 916 11.37 -67.20 12.22
N TYR A 917 11.43 -65.90 12.54
CA TYR A 917 12.27 -65.36 13.62
C TYR A 917 11.50 -64.39 14.54
N PRO A 918 10.67 -64.89 15.49
CA PRO A 918 9.93 -64.06 16.44
C PRO A 918 10.80 -63.07 17.25
N GLN A 919 12.08 -63.39 17.44
CA GLN A 919 13.05 -62.51 18.12
C GLN A 919 13.26 -61.16 17.41
N TYR A 920 13.07 -61.11 16.09
CA TYR A 920 13.18 -59.87 15.31
C TYR A 920 11.83 -59.19 15.05
N GLN A 921 10.71 -59.79 15.46
CA GLN A 921 9.36 -59.24 15.24
C GLN A 921 9.21 -57.82 15.83
N ARG A 922 9.72 -57.58 17.04
CA ARG A 922 9.70 -56.25 17.70
C ARG A 922 10.51 -55.20 16.92
N VAL A 923 11.60 -55.60 16.27
CA VAL A 923 12.49 -54.71 15.49
C VAL A 923 11.99 -54.48 14.05
N LEU A 924 11.22 -55.44 13.49
CA LEU A 924 10.67 -55.37 12.14
C LEU A 924 9.23 -54.81 12.07
N CYS A 925 8.56 -54.66 13.22
CA CYS A 925 7.18 -54.18 13.31
C CYS A 925 6.98 -52.82 12.61
N TRP A 926 7.82 -51.82 12.92
CA TRP A 926 7.76 -50.50 12.30
C TRP A 926 8.05 -50.54 10.78
N VAL A 927 8.84 -51.51 10.31
CA VAL A 927 9.14 -51.69 8.87
C VAL A 927 7.91 -52.22 8.13
N SER A 928 7.18 -53.17 8.73
CA SER A 928 5.89 -53.62 8.21
C SER A 928 4.92 -52.45 8.11
N GLN A 929 4.66 -51.76 9.23
CA GLN A 929 3.73 -50.63 9.27
C GLN A 929 4.09 -49.51 8.27
N ALA A 930 5.39 -49.27 8.02
CA ALA A 930 5.88 -48.32 7.02
C ALA A 930 5.77 -48.79 5.56
N LEU A 931 5.60 -50.09 5.30
CA LEU A 931 5.27 -50.67 3.99
C LEU A 931 3.77 -50.79 3.80
N ASP A 932 3.05 -51.29 4.81
CA ASP A 932 1.60 -51.44 4.83
C ASP A 932 0.89 -50.10 4.58
N SER A 933 1.35 -49.02 5.24
CA SER A 933 0.85 -47.66 4.99
C SER A 933 1.19 -47.12 3.59
N ARG A 934 2.30 -47.54 2.97
CA ARG A 934 2.68 -47.16 1.59
C ARG A 934 1.98 -47.98 0.51
N LEU A 935 1.45 -49.15 0.86
CA LEU A 935 0.62 -49.97 -0.01
C LEU A 935 -0.84 -49.49 0.06
N GLY A 936 -1.40 -49.36 1.26
CA GLY A 936 -2.80 -48.94 1.46
C GLY A 936 -3.10 -47.51 0.99
N SER A 937 -2.11 -46.60 1.02
CA SER A 937 -2.27 -45.24 0.47
C SER A 937 -2.28 -45.15 -1.07
N GLN A 938 -2.26 -46.29 -1.78
CA GLN A 938 -2.48 -46.36 -3.23
C GLN A 938 -3.67 -47.25 -3.64
N GLU A 939 -4.46 -47.76 -2.69
CA GLU A 939 -5.76 -48.42 -2.97
C GLU A 939 -6.95 -47.43 -2.86
N ALA A 940 -6.66 -46.13 -2.66
CA ALA A 940 -7.62 -45.05 -2.44
C ALA A 940 -7.53 -43.90 -3.46
N GLU A 941 -6.88 -44.11 -4.61
CA GLU A 941 -6.86 -43.23 -5.80
C GLU A 941 -7.37 -43.96 -7.05
#